data_AF-A0A933THX7-F1
#
_entry.id   AF-A0A933THX7-F1
#
_cell.length_a   1.000
_cell.length_b   1.000
_cell.length_c   1.000
_cell.angle_alpha   90.00
_cell.angle_beta   90.00
_cell.angle_gamma   90.00
#
_symmetry.space_group_name_H-M   'P 1'
#
loop_
_entity.id
_entity.type
_entity.pdbx_description
1 polymer ?
#
loop_
_entity_poly.entity_id
_entity_poly.type
_entity_poly.pdbx_seq_one_letter_code
_entity_poly.pdbx_strand_id
1 'polypeptide(L)'
;MSPPLTDAFGTRLDPAELTAELARRLPGGFRLVADDDGALLQAPAAVLRGRDFEPALSWLRDRFAGLSVRFAAARLPDGSSRWKDARRIPVLTVSLFEGPVAKAAGDLTWTRPGEKPGQRPAVFTAKASDPRALRWLAGQLREDPEPPASGFRVLIDGLEWGVVRRPVAAVRIPGGGVVADPGRCTGCGLCTRLCPAGRLRGRGQAAADAPACLRCFECVEACPVDALRPVYGRGSAMTGAAALKRPGWLSRLRGCPGPALPAPFPPSYLLPRAKAARRPRYILGLAAMTRQEHAAVLLEDGRLVGAVEEEKLARVRHYGWPPPGEDPFGTALEECFPRRAARALLSRRGLTLDDVDLFAMNGLPARYGMSYLSAPVDQPLSTLRSGRVLYVPHHLCHAASAWRVSGQAESWVLTMDGRGERQTAAVFRTGPQGIIQVYELLSLAWRSIGGTYESLTRLLGFGPHGQGSLMALAGYGKPSIDMGRWLSWRGPDDYSVDERIAEAFADRRRPRDLAASLQAALERTILGMLRDLVPERPSGLCLAGGVALNCRLNQLIRERLRPGKMFVQPGANDAGTALGAALEAAARAGGKAQPFILEDAALGPDFTEAEIAEALEASGLRHERLRDAPAKAARLLADGEVVCWFQGRLEFGPRALGRRSILADPRSAKMKDKVNRLKQRQPWRPFGPSVLAGRETDWFSDPFDSRFMLFTVPVRPEMRGRIPAVMHVDGTTRPQSVHRRRDPLYHRLISEFERLTGVPMVLNTSFNRKGEPIVCTPQDALESFRALGADALVIGPFLVRNKPRPTERISKRMKGGRRLLLRLTTECDCACAHCTMQDLAGKPGRSFAEAAAALLDGRAAGCDELVLMRGEPALWPGLPELAAAARGLGYRFIQVQTSGRAFCRPGLREGLLAAVDAAEVTVLGPDPETHDAASGVPGSFRETLMGIKALLGAGKEVLATVPVLRRNLSGLDATCVVLSRLGVRRVQFNFPRPVQLSRTVATEPLARLADASAAVRRAARAAAGLGLSVSTEGLPLCHLDAGLRRGAESAADWDRFRVDDLGRVQDGFGSQIRQARPEPPVCRGCRARRRCPRTWGLYLEMFGSAELRPF
;
A
#
# COMPACT_ATOMS: atom_id res chain seq x y z
N MET A 1 16.38 -25.67 38.75
CA MET A 1 17.66 -24.99 38.42
C MET A 1 17.47 -24.23 37.12
N SER A 2 17.16 -22.94 37.24
CA SER A 2 16.94 -22.02 36.13
C SER A 2 18.27 -21.71 35.41
N PRO A 3 18.25 -21.27 34.13
CA PRO A 3 19.48 -20.94 33.42
C PRO A 3 20.22 -19.78 34.10
N PRO A 4 21.56 -19.82 34.17
CA PRO A 4 22.33 -18.77 34.81
C PRO A 4 22.21 -17.45 34.04
N LEU A 5 22.04 -16.35 34.78
CA LEU A 5 21.93 -15.01 34.22
C LEU A 5 23.16 -14.67 33.37
N THR A 6 22.90 -14.30 32.13
CA THR A 6 23.89 -13.82 31.15
C THR A 6 23.69 -12.34 30.90
N ASP A 7 24.77 -11.56 30.87
CA ASP A 7 24.69 -10.14 30.50
C ASP A 7 24.55 -9.92 28.98
N ALA A 8 24.36 -8.66 28.57
CA ALA A 8 24.16 -8.30 27.16
C ALA A 8 25.32 -8.69 26.21
N PHE A 9 26.44 -9.17 26.76
CA PHE A 9 27.63 -9.60 26.05
C PHE A 9 27.85 -11.13 26.10
N GLY A 10 26.91 -11.87 26.71
CA GLY A 10 26.94 -13.34 26.82
C GLY A 10 27.74 -13.87 28.01
N THR A 11 28.13 -13.03 28.97
CA THR A 11 28.91 -13.45 30.14
C THR A 11 27.99 -14.02 31.21
N ARG A 12 28.21 -15.28 31.65
CA ARG A 12 27.49 -15.83 32.82
C ARG A 12 27.95 -15.12 34.09
N LEU A 13 27.01 -14.69 34.92
CA LEU A 13 27.27 -13.99 36.18
C LEU A 13 26.84 -14.81 37.39
N ASP A 14 27.63 -14.76 38.46
CA ASP A 14 27.26 -15.28 39.77
C ASP A 14 26.28 -14.32 40.47
N PRO A 15 25.08 -14.77 40.88
CA PRO A 15 24.14 -13.95 41.64
C PRO A 15 24.72 -13.34 42.92
N ALA A 16 25.68 -13.99 43.59
CA ALA A 16 26.33 -13.50 44.80
C ALA A 16 27.25 -12.30 44.50
N GLU A 17 28.08 -12.39 43.45
CA GLU A 17 28.92 -11.27 43.00
C GLU A 17 28.06 -10.08 42.55
N LEU A 18 26.99 -10.33 41.78
CA LEU A 18 26.08 -9.29 41.34
C LEU A 18 25.38 -8.60 42.52
N THR A 19 25.05 -9.35 43.58
CA THR A 19 24.50 -8.78 44.83
C THR A 19 25.52 -7.90 45.55
N ALA A 20 26.78 -8.32 45.63
CA ALA A 20 27.85 -7.53 46.26
C ALA A 20 28.18 -6.27 45.44
N GLU A 21 28.16 -6.35 44.11
CA GLU A 21 28.34 -5.22 43.20
C GLU A 21 27.22 -4.18 43.37
N LEU A 22 25.97 -4.63 43.42
CA LEU A 22 24.81 -3.75 43.65
C LEU A 22 24.83 -3.14 45.07
N ALA A 23 25.18 -3.90 46.10
CA ALA A 23 25.28 -3.39 47.47
C ALA A 23 26.39 -2.34 47.64
N ARG A 24 27.50 -2.45 46.90
CA ARG A 24 28.57 -1.42 46.86
C ARG A 24 28.16 -0.15 46.13
N ARG A 25 27.35 -0.26 45.08
CA ARG A 25 26.93 0.88 44.23
C ARG A 25 25.67 1.58 44.73
N LEU A 26 24.84 0.92 45.56
CA LEU A 26 23.54 1.42 46.01
C LEU A 26 23.43 1.39 47.55
N PRO A 27 23.81 2.48 48.25
CA PRO A 27 23.63 2.57 49.69
C PRO A 27 22.14 2.57 50.05
N GLY A 28 21.71 1.59 50.85
CA GLY A 28 20.29 1.42 51.22
C GLY A 28 19.85 0.00 51.59
N GLY A 29 20.70 -1.02 51.41
CA GLY A 29 20.37 -2.40 51.79
C GLY A 29 19.56 -3.16 50.75
N PHE A 30 19.93 -2.99 49.47
CA PHE A 30 19.42 -3.82 48.38
C PHE A 30 19.97 -5.26 48.48
N ARG A 31 19.14 -6.27 48.17
CA ARG A 31 19.52 -7.69 48.21
C ARG A 31 18.91 -8.44 47.01
N LEU A 32 19.70 -9.25 46.30
CA LEU A 32 19.17 -10.13 45.26
C LEU A 32 18.73 -11.46 45.89
N VAL A 33 17.62 -12.01 45.41
CA VAL A 33 17.08 -13.33 45.78
C VAL A 33 16.76 -14.06 44.47
N ALA A 34 17.20 -15.31 44.31
CA ALA A 34 16.85 -16.11 43.14
C ALA A 34 15.52 -16.84 43.35
N ASP A 35 14.70 -16.89 42.31
CA ASP A 35 13.43 -17.60 42.15
C ASP A 35 13.58 -18.55 40.94
N ASP A 36 12.78 -19.60 40.86
CA ASP A 36 12.74 -20.50 39.71
C ASP A 36 12.41 -19.73 38.40
N ASP A 37 11.65 -18.64 38.49
CA ASP A 37 11.29 -17.78 37.34
C ASP A 37 12.30 -16.63 37.06
N GLY A 38 13.34 -16.43 37.86
CA GLY A 38 14.38 -15.41 37.63
C GLY A 38 14.97 -14.78 38.90
N ALA A 39 15.82 -13.74 38.76
CA ALA A 39 16.33 -13.00 39.91
C ALA A 39 15.41 -11.85 40.34
N LEU A 40 15.32 -11.66 41.66
CA LEU A 40 14.47 -10.70 42.35
C LEU A 40 15.34 -9.73 43.17
N LEU A 41 15.39 -8.45 42.82
CA LEU A 41 16.04 -7.42 43.67
C LEU A 41 15.04 -6.89 44.71
N GLN A 42 15.42 -6.93 45.99
CA GLN A 42 14.63 -6.49 47.13
C GLN A 42 15.24 -5.28 47.85
N ALA A 43 14.42 -4.38 48.40
CA ALA A 43 14.87 -3.25 49.21
C ALA A 43 13.85 -2.77 50.27
N PRO A 44 14.31 -2.08 51.34
CA PRO A 44 13.43 -1.47 52.33
C PRO A 44 12.67 -0.24 51.78
N ALA A 45 11.37 -0.15 52.06
CA ALA A 45 10.51 0.92 51.53
C ALA A 45 10.89 2.37 51.93
N ALA A 46 11.74 2.57 52.94
CA ALA A 46 12.23 3.88 53.33
C ALA A 46 13.17 4.49 52.27
N VAL A 47 13.96 3.64 51.60
CA VAL A 47 14.90 4.04 50.55
C VAL A 47 14.12 4.61 49.36
N LEU A 48 13.02 3.95 48.98
CA LEU A 48 12.21 4.21 47.78
C LEU A 48 11.48 5.57 47.74
N ARG A 49 11.56 6.40 48.79
CA ARG A 49 10.88 7.71 48.84
C ARG A 49 11.74 8.88 48.35
N GLY A 50 13.07 8.75 48.29
CA GLY A 50 13.95 9.69 47.60
C GLY A 50 14.07 9.31 46.12
N ARG A 51 14.04 10.27 45.18
CA ARG A 51 13.92 9.97 43.73
C ARG A 51 15.21 9.51 43.02
N ASP A 52 16.19 8.96 43.74
CA ASP A 52 17.52 8.61 43.20
C ASP A 52 17.66 7.12 42.81
N PHE A 53 16.71 6.60 42.01
CA PHE A 53 16.80 5.24 41.43
C PHE A 53 17.19 5.21 39.96
N GLU A 54 17.09 6.33 39.25
CA GLU A 54 17.34 6.33 37.82
C GLU A 54 18.80 6.01 37.43
N PRO A 55 19.84 6.37 38.20
CA PRO A 55 21.20 5.88 37.96
C PRO A 55 21.31 4.35 38.07
N ALA A 56 20.60 3.75 39.03
CA ALA A 56 20.58 2.31 39.24
C ALA A 56 19.84 1.57 38.12
N LEU A 57 18.69 2.10 37.72
CA LEU A 57 17.85 1.56 36.66
C LEU A 57 18.45 1.77 35.26
N SER A 58 19.17 2.87 35.03
CA SER A 58 19.96 3.06 33.81
C SER A 58 21.10 2.05 33.77
N TRP A 59 21.92 1.95 34.82
CA TRP A 59 23.03 1.00 34.85
C TRP A 59 22.58 -0.46 34.64
N LEU A 60 21.47 -0.87 35.26
CA LEU A 60 20.88 -2.20 35.01
C LEU A 60 20.36 -2.38 33.57
N ARG A 61 19.72 -1.36 32.98
CA ARG A 61 19.28 -1.40 31.56
C ARG A 61 20.44 -1.43 30.58
N ASP A 62 21.50 -0.67 30.85
CA ASP A 62 22.68 -0.54 29.99
C ASP A 62 23.55 -1.82 30.07
N ARG A 63 23.64 -2.45 31.24
CA ARG A 63 24.37 -3.73 31.43
C ARG A 63 23.59 -4.94 30.90
N PHE A 64 22.26 -4.92 31.00
CA PHE A 64 21.38 -6.03 30.61
C PHE A 64 20.32 -5.58 29.59
N ALA A 65 20.77 -5.36 28.36
CA ALA A 65 19.95 -4.95 27.22
C ALA A 65 18.85 -5.97 26.88
N GLY A 66 17.68 -5.81 27.50
CA GLY A 66 16.51 -6.68 27.32
C GLY A 66 15.61 -6.80 28.56
N LEU A 67 16.13 -6.46 29.75
CA LEU A 67 15.39 -6.65 31.00
C LEU A 67 14.26 -5.62 31.20
N SER A 68 13.10 -6.14 31.63
CA SER A 68 11.94 -5.34 32.01
C SER A 68 11.72 -5.37 33.53
N VAL A 69 12.14 -4.30 34.19
CA VAL A 69 11.98 -4.07 35.64
C VAL A 69 10.50 -3.93 36.00
N ARG A 70 10.03 -4.74 36.96
CA ARG A 70 8.71 -4.61 37.59
C ARG A 70 8.84 -4.26 39.07
N PHE A 71 7.79 -3.68 39.62
CA PHE A 71 7.67 -3.39 41.05
C PHE A 71 6.47 -4.15 41.62
N ALA A 72 6.73 -5.14 42.47
CA ALA A 72 5.69 -5.91 43.15
C ALA A 72 5.83 -5.80 44.68
N ALA A 73 4.71 -5.73 45.39
CA ALA A 73 4.68 -5.96 46.84
C ALA A 73 4.66 -7.48 47.08
N ALA A 74 5.53 -7.97 47.96
CA ALA A 74 5.65 -9.41 48.23
C ALA A 74 4.34 -10.02 48.77
N ARG A 75 3.97 -11.21 48.25
CA ARG A 75 3.08 -12.15 48.96
C ARG A 75 3.92 -12.94 49.96
N LEU A 76 3.33 -13.27 51.12
CA LEU A 76 3.98 -14.14 52.09
C LEU A 76 3.90 -15.62 51.65
N PRO A 77 4.83 -16.49 52.08
CA PRO A 77 4.96 -17.85 51.54
C PRO A 77 3.83 -18.82 51.90
N ASP A 78 2.98 -18.50 52.88
CA ASP A 78 1.95 -19.41 53.41
C ASP A 78 0.63 -19.42 52.61
N GLY A 79 0.50 -18.58 51.58
CA GLY A 79 -0.68 -18.52 50.71
C GLY A 79 -1.94 -17.93 51.36
N SER A 80 -1.89 -17.49 52.62
CA SER A 80 -3.04 -16.90 53.30
C SER A 80 -3.27 -15.44 52.90
N SER A 81 -4.54 -15.02 52.84
CA SER A 81 -4.95 -13.65 52.45
C SER A 81 -5.75 -12.91 53.52
N ARG A 82 -5.48 -13.18 54.81
CA ARG A 82 -6.13 -12.48 55.93
C ARG A 82 -5.38 -11.19 56.30
N TRP A 83 -5.83 -10.10 55.69
CA TRP A 83 -5.37 -8.71 55.84
C TRP A 83 -5.43 -8.07 57.25
N LYS A 84 -5.55 -8.82 58.35
CA LYS A 84 -5.85 -8.23 59.67
C LYS A 84 -4.66 -7.89 60.58
N ASP A 85 -3.51 -8.57 60.50
CA ASP A 85 -2.47 -8.43 61.56
C ASP A 85 -1.04 -8.04 61.11
N ALA A 86 -0.74 -7.95 59.81
CA ALA A 86 0.62 -7.72 59.32
C ALA A 86 1.10 -6.24 59.39
N ARG A 87 1.26 -5.67 60.61
CA ARG A 87 2.08 -4.47 60.82
C ARG A 87 3.58 -4.80 60.74
N ARG A 88 4.13 -5.09 59.55
CA ARG A 88 5.59 -5.06 59.30
C ARG A 88 5.94 -5.06 57.80
N ILE A 89 6.61 -3.97 57.39
CA ILE A 89 7.54 -3.84 56.25
C ILE A 89 7.03 -4.34 54.88
N PRO A 90 6.54 -3.45 54.00
CA PRO A 90 6.40 -3.79 52.58
C PRO A 90 7.81 -3.86 51.94
N VAL A 91 8.25 -5.07 51.59
CA VAL A 91 9.42 -5.28 50.75
C VAL A 91 9.00 -5.15 49.28
N LEU A 92 9.72 -4.32 48.55
CA LEU A 92 9.57 -4.15 47.10
C LEU A 92 10.41 -5.22 46.39
N THR A 93 9.81 -5.97 45.48
CA THR A 93 10.49 -7.04 44.72
C THR A 93 10.54 -6.72 43.22
N VAL A 94 11.71 -6.87 42.61
CA VAL A 94 11.97 -6.57 41.19
C VAL A 94 12.39 -7.81 40.41
N SER A 95 11.48 -8.37 39.61
CA SER A 95 11.74 -9.53 38.72
C SER A 95 12.38 -9.12 37.39
N LEU A 96 13.25 -9.98 36.87
CA LEU A 96 14.03 -9.79 35.65
C LEU A 96 13.74 -10.94 34.65
N PHE A 97 13.19 -10.63 33.47
CA PHE A 97 12.82 -11.58 32.41
C PHE A 97 13.38 -11.19 31.04
N GLU A 98 13.74 -12.18 30.21
CA GLU A 98 14.02 -12.00 28.78
C GLU A 98 12.75 -12.20 27.91
N GLY A 99 12.41 -11.22 27.06
CA GLY A 99 11.42 -11.39 25.99
C GLY A 99 10.41 -10.25 25.80
N PRO A 100 9.79 -10.13 24.60
CA PRO A 100 8.95 -8.98 24.22
C PRO A 100 7.51 -9.06 24.78
N VAL A 101 7.35 -9.05 26.10
CA VAL A 101 6.04 -9.19 26.81
C VAL A 101 5.62 -7.89 27.55
N ALA A 102 6.20 -6.75 27.17
CA ALA A 102 6.36 -5.58 28.03
C ALA A 102 5.20 -4.53 28.05
N LYS A 103 3.91 -4.89 27.89
CA LYS A 103 2.81 -3.88 27.83
C LYS A 103 1.43 -4.21 28.45
N ALA A 104 1.29 -5.24 29.29
CA ALA A 104 -0.02 -5.84 29.59
C ALA A 104 -0.37 -6.10 31.09
N ALA A 105 -0.18 -5.14 32.01
CA ALA A 105 -0.59 -5.29 33.43
C ALA A 105 -0.67 -3.96 34.25
N GLY A 106 -1.31 -2.90 33.73
CA GLY A 106 -1.20 -1.54 34.31
C GLY A 106 -2.41 -0.96 35.07
N ASP A 107 -3.63 -1.49 34.91
CA ASP A 107 -4.85 -0.71 35.13
C ASP A 107 -5.99 -1.46 35.88
N LEU A 108 -5.73 -1.87 37.14
CA LEU A 108 -6.77 -2.30 38.08
C LEU A 108 -6.70 -1.48 39.36
N THR A 109 -7.79 -0.79 39.70
CA THR A 109 -7.90 0.03 40.93
C THR A 109 -8.99 -0.47 41.85
N TRP A 110 -8.70 -0.51 43.15
CA TRP A 110 -9.60 -0.96 44.21
C TRP A 110 -9.80 0.16 45.25
N THR A 111 -11.01 0.28 45.78
CA THR A 111 -11.34 1.20 46.88
C THR A 111 -12.13 0.47 47.96
N ARG A 112 -11.80 0.74 49.23
CA ARG A 112 -12.44 0.13 50.42
C ARG A 112 -13.51 1.07 50.97
N PRO A 113 -14.69 0.57 51.43
CA PRO A 113 -15.68 1.42 52.08
C PRO A 113 -15.20 1.95 53.44
N GLY A 114 -15.53 3.21 53.74
CA GLY A 114 -15.47 3.75 55.10
C GLY A 114 -16.75 3.44 55.89
N GLU A 115 -16.62 3.21 57.19
CA GLU A 115 -17.69 2.75 58.07
C GLU A 115 -18.71 3.88 58.37
N LYS A 116 -19.85 3.91 57.65
CA LYS A 116 -21.10 4.55 58.09
C LYS A 116 -22.32 4.07 57.27
N PRO A 117 -23.51 3.91 57.87
CA PRO A 117 -24.70 3.47 57.11
C PRO A 117 -25.14 4.54 56.11
N GLY A 118 -25.30 4.16 54.83
CA GLY A 118 -25.90 5.04 53.81
C GLY A 118 -25.16 5.19 52.46
N GLN A 119 -24.05 4.48 52.20
CA GLN A 119 -23.38 4.52 50.90
C GLN A 119 -23.29 3.17 50.16
N ARG A 120 -22.98 3.28 48.87
CA ARG A 120 -23.21 2.30 47.79
C ARG A 120 -22.37 1.01 47.90
N PRO A 121 -22.78 -0.08 47.20
CA PRO A 121 -22.06 -1.36 47.24
C PRO A 121 -20.65 -1.26 46.66
N ALA A 122 -19.78 -2.23 47.00
CA ALA A 122 -18.39 -2.23 46.57
C ALA A 122 -18.24 -2.34 45.04
N VAL A 123 -17.28 -1.60 44.49
CA VAL A 123 -17.08 -1.45 43.05
C VAL A 123 -15.68 -1.90 42.63
N PHE A 124 -15.60 -2.79 41.64
CA PHE A 124 -14.36 -3.05 40.91
C PHE A 124 -14.33 -2.23 39.62
N THR A 125 -13.21 -1.57 39.33
CA THR A 125 -13.04 -0.77 38.12
C THR A 125 -11.83 -1.26 37.31
N ALA A 126 -12.06 -1.60 36.05
CA ALA A 126 -11.03 -2.05 35.10
C ALA A 126 -11.13 -1.27 33.78
N LYS A 127 -10.03 -1.14 33.02
CA LYS A 127 -10.09 -0.59 31.66
C LYS A 127 -10.30 -1.70 30.62
N ALA A 128 -11.07 -1.43 29.56
CA ALA A 128 -11.39 -2.39 28.50
C ALA A 128 -10.17 -2.89 27.71
N SER A 129 -9.02 -2.21 27.85
CA SER A 129 -7.76 -2.50 27.17
C SER A 129 -6.94 -3.65 27.76
N ASP A 130 -7.40 -4.36 28.81
CA ASP A 130 -6.69 -5.50 29.41
C ASP A 130 -7.39 -6.87 29.17
N PRO A 131 -6.90 -7.68 28.20
CA PRO A 131 -7.42 -9.02 27.94
C PRO A 131 -7.20 -10.04 29.07
N ARG A 132 -6.37 -9.75 30.08
CA ARG A 132 -6.17 -10.63 31.26
C ARG A 132 -7.21 -10.33 32.33
N ALA A 133 -7.54 -9.06 32.57
CA ALA A 133 -8.64 -8.67 33.45
C ALA A 133 -9.97 -9.28 32.96
N LEU A 134 -10.24 -9.19 31.65
CA LEU A 134 -11.41 -9.83 31.02
C LEU A 134 -11.40 -11.36 31.13
N ARG A 135 -10.23 -12.01 31.07
CA ARG A 135 -10.11 -13.47 31.25
C ARG A 135 -10.27 -13.92 32.70
N TRP A 136 -9.79 -13.14 33.66
CA TRP A 136 -10.01 -13.40 35.09
C TRP A 136 -11.49 -13.22 35.45
N LEU A 137 -12.12 -12.13 35.00
CA LEU A 137 -13.59 -11.93 35.12
C LEU A 137 -14.37 -13.07 34.45
N ALA A 138 -13.98 -13.48 33.24
CA ALA A 138 -14.60 -14.61 32.55
C ALA A 138 -14.32 -15.98 33.21
N GLY A 139 -13.32 -16.08 34.10
CA GLY A 139 -13.07 -17.25 34.94
C GLY A 139 -13.97 -17.25 36.17
N GLN A 140 -14.01 -16.14 36.90
CA GLN A 140 -14.88 -15.98 38.07
C GLN A 140 -16.38 -16.12 37.71
N LEU A 141 -16.81 -15.61 36.55
CA LEU A 141 -18.17 -15.79 36.01
C LEU A 141 -18.45 -17.21 35.45
N ARG A 142 -17.48 -18.13 35.47
CA ARG A 142 -17.63 -19.54 35.04
C ARG A 142 -17.67 -20.53 36.20
N GLU A 143 -17.06 -20.20 37.33
CA GLU A 143 -16.95 -21.13 38.47
C GLU A 143 -18.12 -21.04 39.46
N ASP A 144 -18.87 -19.92 39.49
CA ASP A 144 -20.12 -19.82 40.26
C ASP A 144 -21.24 -19.18 39.40
N PRO A 145 -22.36 -19.88 39.12
CA PRO A 145 -23.39 -19.42 38.18
C PRO A 145 -24.40 -18.43 38.77
N GLU A 146 -24.34 -18.17 40.08
CA GLU A 146 -25.07 -17.06 40.72
C GLU A 146 -24.08 -16.07 41.33
N PRO A 147 -24.23 -14.74 41.08
CA PRO A 147 -23.42 -13.76 41.80
C PRO A 147 -23.76 -13.81 43.29
N PRO A 148 -22.79 -13.70 44.21
CA PRO A 148 -23.06 -13.72 45.64
C PRO A 148 -24.07 -12.61 46.01
N ALA A 149 -25.02 -12.94 46.89
CA ALA A 149 -26.13 -12.06 47.24
C ALA A 149 -25.73 -10.75 47.95
N SER A 150 -24.45 -10.61 48.34
CA SER A 150 -23.86 -9.35 48.77
C SER A 150 -23.46 -8.51 47.55
N GLY A 151 -24.10 -7.34 47.39
CA GLY A 151 -23.98 -6.54 46.17
C GLY A 151 -22.54 -6.11 45.82
N PHE A 152 -22.05 -6.57 44.68
CA PHE A 152 -20.85 -6.06 44.01
C PHE A 152 -21.23 -5.51 42.64
N ARG A 153 -20.66 -4.37 42.24
CA ARG A 153 -20.81 -3.80 40.89
C ARG A 153 -19.46 -3.86 40.17
N VAL A 154 -19.44 -4.39 38.95
CA VAL A 154 -18.24 -4.40 38.10
C VAL A 154 -18.40 -3.31 37.06
N LEU A 155 -17.50 -2.33 37.06
CA LEU A 155 -17.44 -1.26 36.07
C LEU A 155 -16.22 -1.46 35.16
N ILE A 156 -16.46 -1.44 33.85
CA ILE A 156 -15.38 -1.38 32.85
C ILE A 156 -15.44 0.00 32.19
N ASP A 157 -14.35 0.77 32.33
CA ASP A 157 -14.27 2.20 31.97
C ASP A 157 -15.45 3.04 32.52
N GLY A 158 -16.01 2.64 33.68
CA GLY A 158 -17.13 3.30 34.35
C GLY A 158 -18.53 2.75 34.05
N LEU A 159 -18.67 1.68 33.24
CA LEU A 159 -19.97 1.11 32.82
C LEU A 159 -20.24 -0.29 33.40
N GLU A 160 -21.47 -0.53 33.85
CA GLU A 160 -21.91 -1.74 34.57
C GLU A 160 -22.45 -2.85 33.64
N TRP A 161 -22.29 -4.13 34.03
CA TRP A 161 -22.62 -5.30 33.21
C TRP A 161 -23.36 -6.41 34.00
N GLY A 162 -24.37 -7.08 33.40
CA GLY A 162 -25.24 -8.05 34.09
C GLY A 162 -26.02 -9.04 33.18
N VAL A 163 -26.51 -10.14 33.78
CA VAL A 163 -26.79 -11.48 33.17
C VAL A 163 -28.29 -11.79 32.88
N VAL A 164 -28.58 -12.78 32.00
CA VAL A 164 -29.87 -13.53 31.93
C VAL A 164 -29.65 -15.07 31.80
N ARG A 165 -30.54 -15.89 32.40
CA ARG A 165 -30.43 -17.36 32.67
C ARG A 165 -30.84 -18.32 31.50
N ARG A 166 -30.61 -19.64 31.67
CA ARG A 166 -31.00 -20.85 30.84
C ARG A 166 -32.08 -21.72 31.58
N PRO A 167 -32.53 -22.96 31.18
CA PRO A 167 -32.40 -23.79 29.94
C PRO A 167 -33.70 -24.55 29.44
N VAL A 168 -33.53 -25.48 28.45
CA VAL A 168 -34.17 -26.84 28.27
C VAL A 168 -35.07 -27.15 27.03
N ALA A 169 -34.71 -28.25 26.34
CA ALA A 169 -35.41 -29.14 25.38
C ALA A 169 -36.04 -28.58 24.07
N ALA A 170 -35.61 -29.15 22.93
CA ALA A 170 -36.04 -28.78 21.57
C ALA A 170 -37.14 -29.70 20.99
N VAL A 171 -38.08 -29.10 20.25
CA VAL A 171 -39.26 -29.74 19.64
C VAL A 171 -39.13 -29.75 18.10
N ARG A 172 -39.22 -30.94 17.49
CA ARG A 172 -39.28 -31.12 16.03
C ARG A 172 -40.71 -30.99 15.51
N ILE A 173 -40.87 -30.35 14.35
CA ILE A 173 -42.16 -30.17 13.68
C ILE A 173 -42.41 -31.35 12.72
N PRO A 174 -43.48 -32.17 12.90
CA PRO A 174 -43.77 -33.29 12.02
C PRO A 174 -43.91 -32.86 10.55
N GLY A 175 -43.21 -33.54 9.65
CA GLY A 175 -43.15 -33.18 8.22
C GLY A 175 -42.51 -31.81 7.92
N GLY A 176 -41.74 -31.23 8.85
CA GLY A 176 -41.21 -29.86 8.80
C GLY A 176 -39.75 -29.73 8.40
N GLY A 177 -39.44 -28.66 7.66
CA GLY A 177 -38.07 -28.23 7.39
C GLY A 177 -37.48 -27.30 8.45
N VAL A 178 -38.02 -27.26 9.68
CA VAL A 178 -37.56 -26.41 10.80
C VAL A 178 -37.80 -27.13 12.15
N VAL A 179 -36.88 -26.97 13.11
CA VAL A 179 -36.96 -27.39 14.53
C VAL A 179 -36.99 -26.14 15.42
N ALA A 180 -37.69 -26.19 16.55
CA ALA A 180 -37.70 -25.13 17.56
C ALA A 180 -37.02 -25.57 18.86
N ASP A 181 -36.41 -24.63 19.59
CA ASP A 181 -35.91 -24.80 20.97
C ASP A 181 -36.71 -23.90 21.92
N PRO A 182 -37.86 -24.36 22.46
CA PRO A 182 -38.69 -23.60 23.40
C PRO A 182 -37.92 -23.03 24.60
N GLY A 183 -36.90 -23.74 25.10
CA GLY A 183 -36.04 -23.29 26.21
C GLY A 183 -35.10 -22.13 25.87
N ARG A 184 -34.93 -21.81 24.58
CA ARG A 184 -34.23 -20.60 24.11
C ARG A 184 -35.18 -19.50 23.65
N CYS A 185 -36.47 -19.79 23.47
CA CYS A 185 -37.38 -18.83 22.87
C CYS A 185 -37.81 -17.74 23.88
N THR A 186 -37.37 -16.51 23.64
CA THR A 186 -37.82 -15.31 24.38
C THR A 186 -39.28 -14.93 24.13
N GLY A 187 -40.02 -15.70 23.32
CA GLY A 187 -41.42 -15.43 23.00
C GLY A 187 -41.67 -14.25 22.06
N CYS A 188 -40.62 -13.66 21.46
CA CYS A 188 -40.69 -12.47 20.61
C CYS A 188 -41.61 -12.58 19.36
N GLY A 189 -42.02 -13.80 18.97
CA GLY A 189 -42.98 -14.04 17.88
C GLY A 189 -42.53 -13.57 16.50
N LEU A 190 -41.26 -13.20 16.31
CA LEU A 190 -40.72 -12.76 15.01
C LEU A 190 -40.80 -13.88 13.99
N CYS A 191 -40.32 -15.06 14.36
CA CYS A 191 -40.36 -16.25 13.52
C CYS A 191 -41.77 -16.74 13.19
N THR A 192 -42.72 -16.57 14.11
CA THR A 192 -44.15 -16.85 13.92
C THR A 192 -44.73 -15.98 12.80
N ARG A 193 -44.36 -14.69 12.78
CA ARG A 193 -44.82 -13.68 11.81
C ARG A 193 -44.09 -13.76 10.47
N LEU A 194 -42.81 -14.17 10.49
CA LEU A 194 -41.94 -14.31 9.32
C LEU A 194 -41.95 -15.74 8.74
N CYS A 195 -42.85 -16.60 9.20
CA CYS A 195 -43.10 -17.89 8.58
C CYS A 195 -44.27 -17.75 7.60
N PRO A 196 -44.05 -17.62 6.28
CA PRO A 196 -45.13 -17.41 5.31
C PRO A 196 -46.12 -18.59 5.21
N ALA A 197 -45.77 -19.74 5.79
CA ALA A 197 -46.62 -20.93 5.87
C ALA A 197 -47.47 -21.01 7.15
N GLY A 198 -47.34 -20.06 8.10
CA GLY A 198 -48.08 -20.07 9.37
C GLY A 198 -47.79 -21.27 10.29
N ARG A 199 -46.75 -22.06 10.00
CA ARG A 199 -46.50 -23.37 10.64
C ARG A 199 -45.96 -23.30 12.07
N LEU A 200 -45.61 -22.11 12.52
CA LEU A 200 -45.09 -21.81 13.84
C LEU A 200 -46.13 -20.98 14.61
N ARG A 201 -46.28 -21.23 15.90
CA ARG A 201 -47.09 -20.46 16.87
C ARG A 201 -46.23 -20.04 18.07
N GLY A 202 -46.85 -19.60 19.17
CA GLY A 202 -46.17 -19.01 20.35
C GLY A 202 -44.96 -19.82 20.84
N ARG A 203 -43.90 -19.11 21.24
CA ARG A 203 -42.57 -19.66 21.58
C ARG A 203 -41.97 -20.64 20.56
N GLY A 204 -42.37 -20.54 19.28
CA GLY A 204 -41.83 -21.38 18.18
C GLY A 204 -42.45 -22.76 18.05
N GLN A 205 -43.54 -23.06 18.78
CA GLN A 205 -44.21 -24.36 18.73
C GLN A 205 -44.87 -24.63 17.37
N ALA A 206 -45.08 -25.91 17.02
CA ALA A 206 -45.81 -26.29 15.82
C ALA A 206 -47.30 -25.94 15.94
N ALA A 207 -47.90 -25.40 14.87
CA ALA A 207 -49.34 -25.28 14.76
C ALA A 207 -49.94 -26.59 14.20
N ALA A 208 -50.92 -27.16 14.89
CA ALA A 208 -51.52 -28.46 14.52
C ALA A 208 -52.16 -28.45 13.13
N ASP A 209 -52.90 -27.39 12.79
CA ASP A 209 -53.73 -27.30 11.59
C ASP A 209 -53.09 -26.48 10.45
N ALA A 210 -51.77 -26.27 10.49
CA ALA A 210 -51.08 -25.32 9.61
C ALA A 210 -50.40 -25.95 8.37
N PRO A 211 -50.33 -25.21 7.24
CA PRO A 211 -49.69 -25.66 6.00
C PRO A 211 -48.23 -26.16 6.11
N ALA A 212 -47.82 -26.97 5.14
CA ALA A 212 -46.47 -27.53 5.07
C ALA A 212 -45.38 -26.44 4.91
N CYS A 213 -44.23 -26.70 5.53
CA CYS A 213 -43.11 -25.76 5.62
C CYS A 213 -42.41 -25.59 4.26
N LEU A 214 -42.36 -24.34 3.78
CA LEU A 214 -41.85 -23.97 2.46
C LEU A 214 -40.31 -23.91 2.34
N ARG A 215 -39.56 -24.15 3.43
CA ARG A 215 -38.08 -24.13 3.44
C ARG A 215 -37.44 -22.84 2.91
N CYS A 216 -38.08 -21.69 3.13
CA CYS A 216 -37.55 -20.36 2.84
C CYS A 216 -36.63 -19.80 3.96
N PHE A 217 -36.72 -20.37 5.16
CA PHE A 217 -35.88 -20.08 6.33
C PHE A 217 -35.83 -18.64 6.86
N GLU A 218 -36.60 -17.69 6.32
CA GLU A 218 -36.68 -16.32 6.87
C GLU A 218 -37.09 -16.28 8.36
N CYS A 219 -37.96 -17.21 8.79
CA CYS A 219 -38.33 -17.36 10.20
C CYS A 219 -37.18 -17.84 11.10
N VAL A 220 -36.17 -18.51 10.53
CA VAL A 220 -34.92 -18.88 11.21
C VAL A 220 -33.99 -17.67 11.24
N GLU A 221 -33.70 -17.06 10.08
CA GLU A 221 -32.74 -15.94 9.96
C GLU A 221 -33.15 -14.66 10.72
N ALA A 222 -34.44 -14.48 11.00
CA ALA A 222 -34.95 -13.35 11.76
C ALA A 222 -35.34 -13.69 13.21
N CYS A 223 -34.92 -14.85 13.73
CA CYS A 223 -35.07 -15.17 15.14
C CYS A 223 -33.97 -14.46 15.95
N PRO A 224 -34.26 -13.46 16.79
CA PRO A 224 -33.23 -12.62 17.43
C PRO A 224 -32.45 -13.34 18.55
N VAL A 225 -32.73 -14.63 18.77
CA VAL A 225 -32.19 -15.48 19.85
C VAL A 225 -32.00 -16.94 19.41
N ASP A 226 -32.02 -17.21 18.10
CA ASP A 226 -31.77 -18.54 17.49
C ASP A 226 -32.59 -19.70 18.08
N ALA A 227 -33.83 -19.42 18.46
CA ALA A 227 -34.77 -20.43 18.97
C ALA A 227 -35.36 -21.33 17.87
N LEU A 228 -35.02 -21.12 16.58
CA LEU A 228 -35.42 -21.96 15.45
C LEU A 228 -34.22 -22.36 14.59
N ARG A 229 -34.30 -23.52 13.93
CA ARG A 229 -33.23 -24.09 13.10
C ARG A 229 -33.79 -24.86 11.89
N PRO A 230 -33.14 -24.88 10.72
CA PRO A 230 -33.67 -25.56 9.53
C PRO A 230 -33.43 -27.09 9.55
N VAL A 231 -34.19 -27.81 8.73
CA VAL A 231 -34.07 -29.25 8.46
C VAL A 231 -34.24 -29.49 6.96
N TYR A 232 -33.35 -30.26 6.35
CA TYR A 232 -33.32 -30.48 4.91
C TYR A 232 -33.63 -31.95 4.58
N GLY A 233 -34.41 -32.19 3.52
CA GLY A 233 -34.83 -33.52 3.05
C GLY A 233 -34.55 -33.72 1.56
N ARG A 234 -34.26 -34.97 1.17
CA ARG A 234 -33.62 -35.37 -0.10
C ARG A 234 -34.55 -35.22 -1.34
N GLY A 235 -34.19 -34.35 -2.30
CA GLY A 235 -34.79 -34.27 -3.65
C GLY A 235 -35.71 -33.06 -3.92
N SER A 236 -35.57 -32.39 -5.08
CA SER A 236 -36.38 -31.22 -5.46
C SER A 236 -36.39 -30.89 -6.98
N ALA A 237 -37.53 -31.07 -7.67
CA ALA A 237 -37.90 -30.46 -8.96
C ALA A 237 -39.42 -30.64 -9.28
N MET A 238 -40.11 -29.60 -9.81
CA MET A 238 -41.54 -29.55 -10.26
C MET A 238 -42.61 -29.97 -9.20
N THR A 239 -43.94 -29.84 -9.32
CA THR A 239 -44.97 -29.34 -10.30
C THR A 239 -45.97 -28.40 -9.55
N GLY A 240 -47.06 -27.81 -10.08
CA GLY A 240 -47.58 -27.67 -11.47
C GLY A 240 -49.11 -27.93 -11.63
N ALA A 241 -50.01 -27.06 -11.12
CA ALA A 241 -51.48 -27.19 -11.29
C ALA A 241 -52.32 -25.88 -11.19
N ALA A 242 -51.85 -24.84 -10.48
CA ALA A 242 -52.62 -23.63 -10.15
C ALA A 242 -52.74 -22.60 -11.31
N ALA A 243 -52.98 -23.08 -12.52
CA ALA A 243 -53.38 -22.28 -13.66
C ALA A 243 -54.91 -21.97 -13.62
N LEU A 244 -55.41 -21.35 -14.70
CA LEU A 244 -56.77 -21.53 -15.25
C LEU A 244 -57.98 -20.70 -14.81
N LYS A 245 -57.94 -19.71 -13.88
CA LYS A 245 -59.15 -18.89 -13.58
C LYS A 245 -58.91 -17.37 -13.43
N ARG A 246 -59.10 -16.58 -14.50
CA ARG A 246 -59.42 -15.13 -14.47
C ARG A 246 -60.41 -14.73 -15.60
N PRO A 247 -61.33 -13.76 -15.38
CA PRO A 247 -62.46 -13.49 -16.31
C PRO A 247 -62.15 -12.49 -17.44
N GLY A 248 -62.93 -12.58 -18.53
CA GLY A 248 -62.59 -12.02 -19.85
C GLY A 248 -62.58 -10.50 -20.03
N TRP A 249 -63.23 -9.69 -19.17
CA TRP A 249 -63.28 -8.23 -19.37
C TRP A 249 -61.96 -7.51 -19.04
N LEU A 250 -61.06 -8.18 -18.31
CA LEU A 250 -59.69 -7.70 -18.03
C LEU A 250 -58.75 -7.75 -19.26
N SER A 251 -59.21 -8.26 -20.40
CA SER A 251 -58.40 -8.47 -21.61
C SER A 251 -58.30 -7.26 -22.57
N ARG A 252 -59.04 -6.17 -22.34
CA ARG A 252 -59.26 -5.12 -23.36
C ARG A 252 -58.75 -3.70 -23.04
N LEU A 253 -58.10 -3.46 -21.90
CA LEU A 253 -57.59 -2.12 -21.56
C LEU A 253 -56.11 -2.12 -21.11
N ARG A 254 -55.28 -1.56 -21.99
CA ARG A 254 -53.91 -1.00 -21.80
C ARG A 254 -52.85 -1.92 -21.19
N GLY A 255 -52.01 -2.49 -22.06
CA GLY A 255 -50.83 -3.25 -21.67
C GLY A 255 -49.65 -2.38 -21.24
N CYS A 256 -49.22 -2.52 -19.98
CA CYS A 256 -47.89 -3.08 -19.67
C CYS A 256 -47.78 -3.44 -18.17
N PRO A 257 -48.36 -4.57 -17.72
CA PRO A 257 -48.15 -5.09 -16.38
C PRO A 257 -46.99 -6.10 -16.36
N GLY A 258 -45.85 -5.68 -15.80
CA GLY A 258 -44.83 -6.62 -15.31
C GLY A 258 -45.27 -7.31 -14.01
N PRO A 259 -44.49 -8.27 -13.46
CA PRO A 259 -44.82 -8.94 -12.21
C PRO A 259 -44.96 -7.94 -11.05
N ALA A 260 -45.87 -8.24 -10.12
CA ALA A 260 -46.11 -7.40 -8.96
C ALA A 260 -44.85 -7.27 -8.09
N LEU A 261 -44.55 -6.03 -7.70
CA LEU A 261 -43.28 -5.61 -7.09
C LEU A 261 -42.96 -6.37 -5.78
N PRO A 262 -41.68 -6.67 -5.50
CA PRO A 262 -41.27 -7.01 -4.15
C PRO A 262 -41.51 -5.81 -3.22
N ALA A 263 -42.03 -6.07 -2.02
CA ALA A 263 -42.25 -5.03 -1.02
C ALA A 263 -40.92 -4.35 -0.63
N PRO A 264 -40.90 -3.04 -0.35
CA PRO A 264 -39.70 -2.38 0.17
C PRO A 264 -39.28 -3.02 1.50
N PHE A 265 -37.96 -3.08 1.71
CA PHE A 265 -37.29 -3.75 2.85
C PHE A 265 -38.03 -3.58 4.20
N PRO A 266 -38.10 -4.63 5.05
CA PRO A 266 -38.95 -4.63 6.23
C PRO A 266 -38.64 -3.50 7.24
N PRO A 267 -39.64 -2.99 7.99
CA PRO A 267 -39.48 -1.80 8.85
C PRO A 267 -38.53 -1.96 10.05
N SER A 268 -37.98 -3.15 10.30
CA SER A 268 -37.03 -3.39 11.39
C SER A 268 -35.65 -2.77 11.17
N TYR A 269 -35.38 -2.18 10.00
CA TYR A 269 -34.21 -1.35 9.72
C TYR A 269 -34.41 0.14 10.04
N LEU A 270 -35.56 0.51 10.62
CA LEU A 270 -35.79 1.87 11.11
C LEU A 270 -34.92 2.15 12.34
N LEU A 271 -34.49 3.41 12.44
CA LEU A 271 -33.68 4.00 13.50
C LEU A 271 -34.03 3.43 14.90
N PRO A 272 -33.05 3.28 15.82
CA PRO A 272 -33.39 3.27 17.25
C PRO A 272 -34.24 4.51 17.51
N ARG A 273 -35.44 4.34 18.09
CA ARG A 273 -36.48 5.39 18.18
C ARG A 273 -35.89 6.70 18.69
N ALA A 274 -35.50 7.57 17.77
CA ALA A 274 -35.02 8.90 18.09
C ALA A 274 -36.21 9.66 18.68
N LYS A 275 -36.11 10.05 19.95
CA LYS A 275 -37.00 11.07 20.51
C LYS A 275 -36.86 12.30 19.60
N ALA A 276 -37.93 12.63 18.88
CA ALA A 276 -37.87 13.65 17.84
C ALA A 276 -37.52 15.02 18.43
N ALA A 277 -36.57 15.73 17.80
CA ALA A 277 -36.33 17.16 18.09
C ALA A 277 -35.57 17.92 16.99
N ARG A 278 -34.55 17.34 16.34
CA ARG A 278 -33.66 18.09 15.44
C ARG A 278 -33.19 17.28 14.23
N ARG A 279 -33.07 17.93 13.07
CA ARG A 279 -32.34 17.38 11.90
C ARG A 279 -30.86 17.26 12.27
N PRO A 280 -30.16 16.18 11.88
CA PRO A 280 -28.72 16.07 12.08
C PRO A 280 -27.99 17.15 11.29
N ARG A 281 -27.11 17.89 11.95
CA ARG A 281 -26.21 18.85 11.33
C ARG A 281 -25.07 18.11 10.65
N TYR A 282 -24.41 17.20 11.35
CA TYR A 282 -23.27 16.44 10.83
C TYR A 282 -23.62 14.98 10.57
N ILE A 283 -23.46 14.54 9.31
CA ILE A 283 -23.62 13.14 8.91
C ILE A 283 -22.30 12.64 8.32
N LEU A 284 -21.76 11.56 8.89
CA LEU A 284 -20.57 10.89 8.39
C LEU A 284 -20.95 9.60 7.65
N GLY A 285 -20.90 9.66 6.31
CA GLY A 285 -21.02 8.51 5.43
C GLY A 285 -19.75 7.68 5.40
N LEU A 286 -19.88 6.36 5.44
CA LEU A 286 -18.77 5.42 5.58
C LEU A 286 -18.94 4.25 4.61
N ALA A 287 -17.96 4.06 3.73
CA ALA A 287 -17.74 2.82 2.99
C ALA A 287 -16.75 2.00 3.81
N ALA A 288 -17.28 0.99 4.52
CA ALA A 288 -16.52 0.18 5.47
C ALA A 288 -16.93 -1.30 5.47
N MET A 289 -18.10 -1.64 4.91
CA MET A 289 -18.61 -3.01 4.84
C MET A 289 -18.20 -3.75 3.56
N THR A 290 -17.30 -3.16 2.77
CA THR A 290 -16.84 -3.68 1.48
C THR A 290 -15.52 -4.42 1.63
N ARG A 291 -15.18 -5.27 0.66
CA ARG A 291 -13.84 -5.89 0.67
C ARG A 291 -12.73 -4.89 0.37
N GLN A 292 -13.03 -3.79 -0.31
CA GLN A 292 -12.04 -2.84 -0.78
C GLN A 292 -12.63 -1.42 -0.89
N GLU A 293 -11.75 -0.47 -1.21
CA GLU A 293 -12.11 0.90 -1.59
C GLU A 293 -12.85 1.67 -0.48
N HIS A 294 -12.43 1.43 0.76
CA HIS A 294 -12.99 2.12 1.93
C HIS A 294 -12.84 3.64 1.82
N ALA A 295 -13.85 4.38 2.28
CA ALA A 295 -13.94 5.82 2.12
C ALA A 295 -14.82 6.46 3.20
N ALA A 296 -14.64 7.77 3.40
CA ALA A 296 -15.52 8.58 4.24
C ALA A 296 -16.06 9.80 3.48
N VAL A 297 -17.27 10.24 3.85
CA VAL A 297 -17.95 11.41 3.31
C VAL A 297 -18.58 12.20 4.46
N LEU A 298 -18.39 13.51 4.49
CA LEU A 298 -19.01 14.40 5.47
C LEU A 298 -20.09 15.26 4.81
N LEU A 299 -21.26 15.31 5.43
CA LEU A 299 -22.29 16.31 5.16
C LEU A 299 -22.42 17.27 6.35
N GLU A 300 -22.66 18.55 6.07
CA GLU A 300 -23.05 19.58 7.04
C GLU A 300 -24.38 20.21 6.57
N ASP A 301 -25.40 20.18 7.43
CA ASP A 301 -26.77 20.62 7.13
C ASP A 301 -27.33 20.04 5.82
N GLY A 302 -27.00 18.76 5.56
CA GLY A 302 -27.37 18.02 4.35
C GLY A 302 -26.58 18.39 3.08
N ARG A 303 -25.64 19.34 3.14
CA ARG A 303 -24.78 19.73 2.02
C ARG A 303 -23.51 18.86 1.98
N LEU A 304 -23.04 18.51 0.79
CA LEU A 304 -21.78 17.77 0.61
C LEU A 304 -20.57 18.66 0.92
N VAL A 305 -19.82 18.29 1.96
CA VAL A 305 -18.68 19.08 2.46
C VAL A 305 -17.35 18.51 2.01
N GLY A 306 -17.20 17.18 2.03
CA GLY A 306 -16.00 16.53 1.54
C GLY A 306 -16.13 15.01 1.48
N ALA A 307 -15.24 14.39 0.71
CA ALA A 307 -15.19 12.95 0.43
C ALA A 307 -13.74 12.54 0.18
N VAL A 308 -13.30 11.43 0.76
CA VAL A 308 -11.93 10.91 0.53
C VAL A 308 -11.87 9.39 0.70
N GLU A 309 -11.14 8.73 -0.20
CA GLU A 309 -10.82 7.30 -0.10
C GLU A 309 -9.67 7.06 0.90
N GLU A 310 -9.82 6.05 1.76
CA GLU A 310 -8.82 5.65 2.75
C GLU A 310 -7.52 5.22 2.06
N GLU A 311 -7.57 4.60 0.87
CA GLU A 311 -6.36 4.21 0.12
C GLU A 311 -5.40 5.39 -0.14
N LYS A 312 -5.93 6.57 -0.44
CA LYS A 312 -5.12 7.77 -0.76
C LYS A 312 -4.38 8.30 0.48
N LEU A 313 -4.89 8.02 1.68
CA LEU A 313 -4.30 8.43 2.96
C LEU A 313 -3.45 7.33 3.61
N ALA A 314 -3.85 6.06 3.47
CA ALA A 314 -3.09 4.90 3.93
C ALA A 314 -1.90 4.57 3.02
N ARG A 315 -1.86 5.13 1.80
CA ARG A 315 -0.90 4.83 0.71
C ARG A 315 -0.94 3.38 0.21
N VAL A 316 -1.93 2.61 0.65
CA VAL A 316 -2.19 1.22 0.26
C VAL A 316 -3.38 1.20 -0.68
N ARG A 317 -3.15 0.84 -1.94
CA ARG A 317 -4.17 0.83 -3.00
C ARG A 317 -5.23 -0.25 -2.73
N HIS A 318 -6.50 0.07 -2.99
CA HIS A 318 -7.66 -0.80 -2.74
C HIS A 318 -7.83 -1.20 -1.26
N TYR A 319 -7.51 -0.29 -0.34
CA TYR A 319 -7.63 -0.52 1.10
C TYR A 319 -9.04 -0.97 1.51
N GLY A 320 -9.12 -2.05 2.30
CA GLY A 320 -10.33 -2.65 2.80
C GLY A 320 -10.06 -4.03 3.42
N TRP A 321 -11.08 -4.88 3.45
CA TRP A 321 -11.10 -6.19 4.08
C TRP A 321 -10.83 -7.40 3.15
N PRO A 322 -9.82 -8.27 3.43
CA PRO A 322 -8.70 -8.09 4.36
C PRO A 322 -7.62 -7.15 3.78
N PRO A 323 -6.68 -6.66 4.60
CA PRO A 323 -5.61 -5.79 4.12
C PRO A 323 -4.74 -6.46 3.04
N PRO A 324 -4.29 -5.74 2.00
CA PRO A 324 -3.41 -6.30 0.97
C PRO A 324 -2.07 -6.80 1.53
N GLY A 325 -1.92 -8.12 1.63
CA GLY A 325 -0.69 -8.79 2.05
C GLY A 325 -0.77 -9.55 3.39
N GLU A 326 -1.92 -9.52 4.07
CA GLU A 326 -2.15 -10.27 5.31
C GLU A 326 -3.01 -11.53 5.10
N ASP A 327 -2.92 -12.45 6.06
CA ASP A 327 -3.51 -13.79 6.04
C ASP A 327 -5.06 -13.76 5.94
N PRO A 328 -5.74 -14.63 5.14
CA PRO A 328 -7.19 -14.55 4.90
C PRO A 328 -8.10 -14.83 6.11
N PHE A 329 -7.57 -15.00 7.32
CA PHE A 329 -8.26 -15.67 8.44
C PHE A 329 -8.51 -14.85 9.71
N GLY A 330 -8.16 -13.55 9.84
CA GLY A 330 -8.22 -12.91 11.18
C GLY A 330 -8.41 -11.40 11.42
N THR A 331 -8.21 -10.48 10.48
CA THR A 331 -7.84 -9.07 10.81
C THR A 331 -8.90 -8.10 11.39
N ALA A 332 -10.03 -8.54 11.97
CA ALA A 332 -11.20 -7.74 12.45
C ALA A 332 -11.64 -6.48 11.65
N LEU A 333 -12.92 -6.35 11.26
CA LEU A 333 -13.46 -5.20 10.49
C LEU A 333 -13.04 -3.81 11.01
N GLU A 334 -12.87 -3.69 12.33
CA GLU A 334 -12.33 -2.53 13.04
C GLU A 334 -10.99 -2.01 12.51
N GLU A 335 -10.04 -2.91 12.20
CA GLU A 335 -8.68 -2.53 11.78
C GLU A 335 -8.67 -1.94 10.37
N CYS A 336 -9.67 -2.31 9.56
CA CYS A 336 -9.89 -1.81 8.20
C CYS A 336 -10.78 -0.56 8.17
N PHE A 337 -11.37 -0.12 9.29
CA PHE A 337 -12.23 1.07 9.34
C PHE A 337 -11.54 2.30 8.72
N PRO A 338 -12.25 3.13 7.89
CA PRO A 338 -11.72 4.33 7.22
C PRO A 338 -11.41 5.51 8.18
N ARG A 339 -10.60 5.24 9.20
CA ARG A 339 -10.23 6.17 10.28
C ARG A 339 -9.43 7.36 9.79
N ARG A 340 -8.56 7.20 8.78
CA ARG A 340 -7.75 8.32 8.26
C ARG A 340 -8.64 9.25 7.44
N ALA A 341 -9.53 8.69 6.61
CA ALA A 341 -10.52 9.40 5.83
C ALA A 341 -11.49 10.19 6.72
N ALA A 342 -12.09 9.54 7.72
CA ALA A 342 -12.95 10.21 8.69
C ALA A 342 -12.21 11.35 9.41
N ARG A 343 -11.02 11.06 9.98
CA ARG A 343 -10.20 12.07 10.67
C ARG A 343 -9.85 13.25 9.77
N ALA A 344 -9.46 13.00 8.51
CA ALA A 344 -9.05 14.05 7.57
C ALA A 344 -10.20 15.00 7.19
N LEU A 345 -11.45 14.54 7.21
CA LEU A 345 -12.62 15.39 6.94
C LEU A 345 -13.05 16.20 8.18
N LEU A 346 -12.96 15.58 9.37
CA LEU A 346 -13.39 16.16 10.65
C LEU A 346 -12.36 17.15 11.22
N SER A 347 -11.08 16.80 11.29
CA SER A 347 -10.04 17.62 11.94
C SER A 347 -9.86 18.99 11.27
N ARG A 348 -10.10 19.07 9.96
CA ARG A 348 -10.08 20.31 9.17
C ARG A 348 -11.18 21.32 9.52
N ARG A 349 -12.14 20.92 10.36
CA ARG A 349 -13.23 21.75 10.88
C ARG A 349 -13.19 21.88 12.40
N GLY A 350 -12.13 21.39 13.04
CA GLY A 350 -12.07 21.27 14.50
C GLY A 350 -13.06 20.26 15.07
N LEU A 351 -13.62 19.37 14.23
CA LEU A 351 -14.61 18.38 14.65
C LEU A 351 -13.94 17.08 15.09
N THR A 352 -14.62 16.37 15.99
CA THR A 352 -14.31 15.03 16.48
C THR A 352 -15.37 14.03 16.00
N LEU A 353 -15.28 12.77 16.43
CA LEU A 353 -16.34 11.79 16.20
C LEU A 353 -17.58 12.05 17.07
N ASP A 354 -17.44 12.73 18.22
CA ASP A 354 -18.56 12.98 19.11
C ASP A 354 -19.52 14.05 18.57
N ASP A 355 -18.99 14.99 17.78
CA ASP A 355 -19.75 16.03 17.06
C ASP A 355 -20.60 15.49 15.91
N VAL A 356 -20.44 14.21 15.53
CA VAL A 356 -21.23 13.58 14.46
C VAL A 356 -22.59 13.15 14.99
N ASP A 357 -23.66 13.78 14.50
CA ASP A 357 -25.04 13.44 14.89
C ASP A 357 -25.45 12.04 14.40
N LEU A 358 -24.99 11.64 13.21
CA LEU A 358 -25.38 10.38 12.57
C LEU A 358 -24.24 9.77 11.72
N PHE A 359 -23.93 8.51 11.97
CA PHE A 359 -23.05 7.69 11.13
C PHE A 359 -23.88 6.89 10.13
N ALA A 360 -23.61 7.05 8.84
CA ALA A 360 -24.31 6.34 7.78
C ALA A 360 -23.36 5.32 7.12
N MET A 361 -23.49 4.05 7.49
CA MET A 361 -22.65 2.98 6.95
C MET A 361 -23.30 2.37 5.72
N ASN A 362 -22.51 2.16 4.68
CA ASN A 362 -22.91 1.31 3.58
C ASN A 362 -23.09 -0.13 4.09
N GLY A 363 -24.04 -0.87 3.53
CA GLY A 363 -24.13 -2.31 3.77
C GLY A 363 -24.92 -2.74 5.02
N LEU A 364 -25.49 -3.96 4.99
CA LEU A 364 -26.10 -4.63 6.14
C LEU A 364 -25.15 -5.69 6.75
N PRO A 365 -24.57 -5.46 7.95
CA PRO A 365 -23.51 -6.33 8.50
C PRO A 365 -23.87 -7.81 8.62
N ALA A 366 -25.05 -8.11 9.17
CA ALA A 366 -25.57 -9.47 9.33
C ALA A 366 -25.75 -10.26 8.01
N ARG A 367 -25.61 -9.63 6.83
CA ARG A 367 -25.81 -10.28 5.52
C ARG A 367 -24.53 -10.44 4.69
N TYR A 368 -23.43 -9.77 5.04
CA TYR A 368 -22.18 -9.85 4.27
C TYR A 368 -21.42 -11.18 4.42
N GLY A 369 -21.54 -11.86 5.56
CA GLY A 369 -20.92 -13.17 5.78
C GLY A 369 -21.33 -14.20 4.72
N MET A 370 -22.59 -14.14 4.26
CA MET A 370 -23.12 -15.02 3.20
C MET A 370 -22.60 -14.67 1.79
N SER A 371 -22.43 -13.38 1.46
CA SER A 371 -21.93 -12.94 0.15
C SER A 371 -20.42 -13.14 -0.05
N TYR A 372 -19.65 -13.23 1.05
CA TYR A 372 -18.18 -13.26 1.01
C TYR A 372 -17.53 -14.50 1.65
N LEU A 373 -18.29 -15.48 2.16
CA LEU A 373 -17.77 -16.73 2.75
C LEU A 373 -16.68 -16.48 3.83
N SER A 374 -16.87 -15.46 4.67
CA SER A 374 -15.91 -15.04 5.71
C SER A 374 -16.59 -14.88 7.07
N ALA A 375 -15.78 -14.87 8.14
CA ALA A 375 -16.18 -14.79 9.54
C ALA A 375 -17.25 -13.71 9.84
N PRO A 376 -18.10 -13.89 10.86
CA PRO A 376 -19.34 -13.14 10.99
C PRO A 376 -19.08 -11.64 11.19
N VAL A 377 -19.73 -10.85 10.35
CA VAL A 377 -19.75 -9.38 10.45
C VAL A 377 -20.94 -8.93 11.30
N ASP A 378 -21.26 -9.70 12.34
CA ASP A 378 -22.53 -9.62 13.09
C ASP A 378 -22.52 -8.58 14.21
N GLN A 379 -21.35 -8.07 14.60
CA GLN A 379 -21.21 -7.04 15.64
C GLN A 379 -21.03 -5.63 15.04
N PRO A 380 -21.67 -4.59 15.61
CA PRO A 380 -21.34 -3.21 15.30
C PRO A 380 -19.92 -2.89 15.76
N LEU A 381 -19.20 -2.11 14.94
CA LEU A 381 -17.85 -1.63 15.22
C LEU A 381 -17.75 -1.07 16.64
N SER A 382 -16.74 -1.51 17.38
CA SER A 382 -16.46 -1.09 18.75
C SER A 382 -16.23 0.42 18.85
N THR A 383 -15.66 1.05 17.83
CA THR A 383 -15.51 2.52 17.74
C THR A 383 -16.83 3.28 17.52
N LEU A 384 -17.91 2.63 17.08
CA LEU A 384 -19.20 3.27 16.73
C LEU A 384 -20.37 2.83 17.62
N ARG A 385 -20.10 2.43 18.87
CA ARG A 385 -21.13 2.02 19.87
C ARG A 385 -21.92 3.20 20.47
N SER A 386 -22.27 4.18 19.64
CA SER A 386 -22.90 5.44 20.03
C SER A 386 -24.44 5.44 19.93
N GLY A 387 -25.05 4.37 19.43
CA GLY A 387 -26.48 4.32 19.08
C GLY A 387 -26.88 5.21 17.89
N ARG A 388 -25.93 5.94 17.30
CA ARG A 388 -26.11 6.89 16.18
C ARG A 388 -25.73 6.29 14.83
N VAL A 389 -25.89 4.98 14.63
CA VAL A 389 -25.50 4.29 13.38
C VAL A 389 -26.74 3.91 12.56
N LEU A 390 -26.75 4.29 11.28
CA LEU A 390 -27.71 3.88 10.27
C LEU A 390 -27.01 3.06 9.19
N TYR A 391 -27.47 1.82 9.00
CA TYR A 391 -27.03 0.96 7.90
C TYR A 391 -27.92 1.17 6.67
N VAL A 392 -27.31 1.37 5.50
CA VAL A 392 -28.02 1.62 4.23
C VAL A 392 -27.63 0.53 3.22
N PRO A 393 -28.56 -0.22 2.62
CA PRO A 393 -28.24 -1.32 1.70
C PRO A 393 -27.28 -0.91 0.58
N HIS A 394 -26.35 -1.79 0.22
CA HIS A 394 -25.20 -1.46 -0.63
C HIS A 394 -25.59 -0.94 -2.02
N HIS A 395 -26.47 -1.64 -2.75
CA HIS A 395 -26.94 -1.19 -4.06
C HIS A 395 -27.83 0.07 -3.99
N LEU A 396 -28.51 0.29 -2.85
CA LEU A 396 -29.21 1.56 -2.60
C LEU A 396 -28.21 2.70 -2.40
N CYS A 397 -27.08 2.46 -1.73
CA CYS A 397 -26.00 3.44 -1.64
C CYS A 397 -25.44 3.78 -3.03
N HIS A 398 -25.13 2.78 -3.86
CA HIS A 398 -24.71 3.03 -5.25
C HIS A 398 -25.73 3.90 -6.01
N ALA A 399 -27.01 3.55 -5.95
CA ALA A 399 -28.07 4.29 -6.63
C ALA A 399 -28.24 5.72 -6.11
N ALA A 400 -28.25 5.90 -4.78
CA ALA A 400 -28.35 7.20 -4.12
C ALA A 400 -27.14 8.08 -4.47
N SER A 401 -25.93 7.51 -4.47
CA SER A 401 -24.71 8.25 -4.77
C SER A 401 -24.76 8.90 -6.16
N ALA A 402 -25.31 8.22 -7.16
CA ALA A 402 -25.39 8.73 -8.53
C ALA A 402 -26.60 9.67 -8.72
N TRP A 403 -27.81 9.26 -8.32
CA TRP A 403 -29.01 10.06 -8.58
C TRP A 403 -29.03 11.38 -7.79
N ARG A 404 -28.76 11.35 -6.48
CA ARG A 404 -28.84 12.54 -5.60
C ARG A 404 -27.87 13.65 -6.02
N VAL A 405 -26.83 13.33 -6.78
CA VAL A 405 -25.81 14.28 -7.26
C VAL A 405 -25.82 14.48 -8.78
N SER A 406 -26.85 13.97 -9.47
CA SER A 406 -27.05 14.10 -10.92
C SER A 406 -27.75 15.40 -11.36
N GLY A 407 -28.45 16.07 -10.43
CA GLY A 407 -29.36 17.19 -10.70
C GLY A 407 -30.62 16.82 -11.49
N GLN A 408 -30.99 15.54 -11.55
CA GLN A 408 -32.17 15.05 -12.27
C GLN A 408 -33.30 14.81 -11.27
N ALA A 409 -34.44 15.48 -11.42
CA ALA A 409 -35.58 15.34 -10.50
C ALA A 409 -36.16 13.91 -10.50
N GLU A 410 -36.20 13.28 -11.67
CA GLU A 410 -36.51 11.87 -11.87
C GLU A 410 -35.46 11.25 -12.80
N SER A 411 -35.11 9.98 -12.57
CA SER A 411 -34.13 9.24 -13.37
C SER A 411 -34.34 7.73 -13.22
N TRP A 412 -33.91 6.97 -14.22
CA TRP A 412 -33.57 5.56 -14.03
C TRP A 412 -32.14 5.44 -13.51
N VAL A 413 -31.86 4.43 -12.70
CA VAL A 413 -30.51 4.19 -12.18
C VAL A 413 -30.18 2.72 -12.35
N LEU A 414 -29.05 2.42 -12.99
CA LEU A 414 -28.49 1.08 -13.08
C LEU A 414 -27.22 1.00 -12.23
N THR A 415 -27.23 0.09 -11.26
CA THR A 415 -26.06 -0.27 -10.46
C THR A 415 -25.54 -1.63 -10.91
N MET A 416 -24.24 -1.74 -11.13
CA MET A 416 -23.59 -2.97 -11.63
C MET A 416 -22.23 -3.14 -10.96
N ASP A 417 -22.09 -4.18 -10.15
CA ASP A 417 -20.96 -4.27 -9.23
C ASP A 417 -20.41 -5.69 -9.06
N GLY A 418 -19.39 -5.82 -8.21
CA GLY A 418 -18.88 -7.12 -7.76
C GLY A 418 -19.96 -7.91 -7.03
N ARG A 419 -20.19 -7.61 -5.74
CA ARG A 419 -21.26 -8.21 -4.93
C ARG A 419 -21.67 -7.26 -3.80
N GLY A 420 -22.97 -6.98 -3.68
CA GLY A 420 -23.58 -6.47 -2.45
C GLY A 420 -24.04 -7.60 -1.52
N GLU A 421 -24.95 -7.28 -0.59
CA GLU A 421 -25.49 -8.24 0.40
C GLU A 421 -26.53 -9.19 -0.20
N ARG A 422 -27.15 -8.78 -1.31
CA ARG A 422 -28.20 -9.54 -2.00
C ARG A 422 -28.06 -9.49 -3.52
N GLN A 423 -27.59 -8.38 -4.10
CA GLN A 423 -27.51 -8.20 -5.55
C GLN A 423 -26.06 -8.16 -6.07
N THR A 424 -25.90 -8.33 -7.39
CA THR A 424 -24.69 -7.98 -8.15
C THR A 424 -24.99 -6.91 -9.20
N ALA A 425 -26.24 -6.78 -9.63
CA ALA A 425 -26.75 -5.63 -10.36
C ALA A 425 -28.20 -5.33 -9.94
N ALA A 426 -28.63 -4.07 -10.04
CA ALA A 426 -30.00 -3.68 -9.75
C ALA A 426 -30.41 -2.43 -10.56
N VAL A 427 -31.68 -2.38 -10.99
CA VAL A 427 -32.29 -1.24 -11.65
C VAL A 427 -33.26 -0.56 -10.69
N PHE A 428 -33.19 0.76 -10.63
CA PHE A 428 -34.05 1.60 -9.80
C PHE A 428 -34.75 2.66 -10.64
N ARG A 429 -35.96 3.02 -10.24
CA ARG A 429 -36.65 4.24 -10.64
C ARG A 429 -36.56 5.26 -9.50
N THR A 430 -36.30 6.52 -9.84
CA THR A 430 -36.14 7.61 -8.85
C THR A 430 -37.06 8.78 -9.16
N GLY A 431 -37.51 9.46 -8.11
CA GLY A 431 -38.39 10.63 -8.23
C GLY A 431 -38.92 11.12 -6.88
N PRO A 432 -40.08 11.81 -6.84
CA PRO A 432 -40.64 12.39 -5.61
C PRO A 432 -40.95 11.40 -4.48
N GLN A 433 -41.07 10.10 -4.81
CA GLN A 433 -41.29 8.99 -3.86
C GLN A 433 -39.98 8.39 -3.32
N GLY A 434 -38.81 8.88 -3.75
CA GLY A 434 -37.50 8.36 -3.36
C GLY A 434 -36.89 7.45 -4.43
N ILE A 435 -36.18 6.41 -3.98
CA ILE A 435 -35.47 5.43 -4.82
C ILE A 435 -36.19 4.09 -4.70
N ILE A 436 -36.77 3.60 -5.78
CA ILE A 436 -37.56 2.37 -5.83
C ILE A 436 -36.81 1.34 -6.68
N GLN A 437 -36.45 0.20 -6.10
CA GLN A 437 -35.88 -0.91 -6.86
C GLN A 437 -36.97 -1.57 -7.71
N VAL A 438 -36.70 -1.77 -8.99
CA VAL A 438 -37.65 -2.42 -9.93
C VAL A 438 -37.15 -3.78 -10.43
N TYR A 439 -35.83 -4.02 -10.36
CA TYR A 439 -35.21 -5.29 -10.75
C TYR A 439 -33.92 -5.52 -9.97
N GLU A 440 -33.60 -6.79 -9.72
CA GLU A 440 -32.34 -7.22 -9.12
C GLU A 440 -31.80 -8.50 -9.77
N LEU A 441 -30.48 -8.55 -9.95
CA LEU A 441 -29.72 -9.73 -10.26
C LEU A 441 -29.12 -10.26 -8.95
N LEU A 442 -29.56 -11.43 -8.49
CA LEU A 442 -29.17 -11.98 -7.19
C LEU A 442 -27.68 -12.40 -7.13
N SER A 443 -27.04 -12.08 -6.00
CA SER A 443 -25.70 -12.54 -5.62
C SER A 443 -25.74 -14.01 -5.20
N LEU A 444 -25.69 -14.88 -6.20
CA LEU A 444 -25.44 -16.31 -6.02
C LEU A 444 -23.95 -16.60 -6.20
N ALA A 445 -23.49 -17.74 -5.69
CA ALA A 445 -22.12 -18.20 -5.89
C ALA A 445 -21.75 -18.18 -7.38
N TRP A 446 -20.65 -17.51 -7.72
CA TRP A 446 -20.12 -17.37 -9.08
C TRP A 446 -21.00 -16.60 -10.08
N ARG A 447 -22.03 -15.85 -9.64
CA ARG A 447 -22.93 -15.06 -10.52
C ARG A 447 -22.82 -13.53 -10.38
N SER A 448 -21.71 -12.94 -10.80
CA SER A 448 -21.52 -11.48 -10.92
C SER A 448 -21.03 -11.07 -12.31
N ILE A 449 -21.65 -10.04 -12.89
CA ILE A 449 -21.21 -9.42 -14.15
C ILE A 449 -19.80 -8.81 -13.99
N GLY A 450 -19.57 -8.11 -12.87
CA GLY A 450 -18.25 -7.59 -12.52
C GLY A 450 -17.24 -8.71 -12.28
N GLY A 451 -17.67 -9.77 -11.59
CA GLY A 451 -16.87 -10.96 -11.33
C GLY A 451 -16.43 -11.68 -12.61
N THR A 452 -17.32 -11.95 -13.57
CA THR A 452 -16.95 -12.57 -14.86
C THR A 452 -15.91 -11.73 -15.61
N TYR A 453 -16.04 -10.39 -15.58
CA TYR A 453 -15.05 -9.48 -16.16
C TYR A 453 -13.69 -9.52 -15.41
N GLU A 454 -13.72 -9.63 -14.09
CA GLU A 454 -12.54 -9.76 -13.24
C GLU A 454 -11.84 -11.11 -13.42
N SER A 455 -12.56 -12.23 -13.48
CA SER A 455 -11.98 -13.56 -13.66
C SER A 455 -11.13 -13.65 -14.92
N LEU A 456 -11.62 -13.15 -16.06
CA LEU A 456 -10.82 -13.10 -17.28
C LEU A 456 -9.66 -12.08 -17.14
N THR A 457 -9.87 -10.96 -16.45
CA THR A 457 -8.79 -9.99 -16.16
C THR A 457 -7.64 -10.62 -15.38
N ARG A 458 -7.95 -11.46 -14.39
CA ARG A 458 -6.98 -12.22 -13.60
C ARG A 458 -6.25 -13.25 -14.48
N LEU A 459 -6.97 -14.03 -15.28
CA LEU A 459 -6.38 -15.01 -16.21
C LEU A 459 -5.38 -14.35 -17.19
N LEU A 460 -5.69 -13.16 -17.70
CA LEU A 460 -4.81 -12.40 -18.60
C LEU A 460 -3.60 -11.76 -17.90
N GLY A 461 -3.35 -12.06 -16.62
CA GLY A 461 -2.18 -11.59 -15.88
C GLY A 461 -2.23 -10.12 -15.45
N PHE A 462 -3.41 -9.48 -15.49
CA PHE A 462 -3.57 -8.09 -15.04
C PHE A 462 -3.94 -7.94 -13.56
N GLY A 463 -4.20 -9.06 -12.88
CA GLY A 463 -4.58 -9.11 -11.46
C GLY A 463 -6.03 -8.66 -11.19
N PRO A 464 -6.48 -8.72 -9.93
CA PRO A 464 -7.86 -8.44 -9.55
C PRO A 464 -8.34 -7.00 -9.84
N HIS A 465 -7.41 -6.05 -10.04
CA HIS A 465 -7.73 -4.65 -10.31
C HIS A 465 -7.22 -4.16 -11.67
N GLY A 466 -7.15 -5.10 -12.62
CA GLY A 466 -6.66 -4.92 -13.97
C GLY A 466 -7.73 -4.62 -15.03
N GLN A 467 -9.00 -4.41 -14.65
CA GLN A 467 -10.16 -4.37 -15.57
C GLN A 467 -9.98 -3.26 -16.63
N GLY A 468 -9.47 -2.09 -16.23
CA GLY A 468 -9.14 -0.99 -17.15
C GLY A 468 -7.96 -1.29 -18.10
N SER A 469 -7.17 -2.34 -17.82
CA SER A 469 -6.19 -2.90 -18.76
C SER A 469 -6.85 -3.91 -19.71
N LEU A 470 -7.76 -4.77 -19.24
CA LEU A 470 -8.55 -5.65 -20.13
C LEU A 470 -9.37 -4.82 -21.13
N MET A 471 -10.10 -3.81 -20.67
CA MET A 471 -10.86 -2.87 -21.51
C MET A 471 -9.99 -2.18 -22.56
N ALA A 472 -8.75 -1.81 -22.22
CA ALA A 472 -7.82 -1.21 -23.16
C ALA A 472 -7.16 -2.23 -24.11
N LEU A 473 -7.03 -3.51 -23.71
CA LEU A 473 -6.56 -4.59 -24.58
C LEU A 473 -7.64 -4.99 -25.60
N ALA A 474 -8.92 -4.91 -25.23
CA ALA A 474 -10.07 -5.26 -26.06
C ALA A 474 -10.07 -4.52 -27.41
N GLY A 475 -9.65 -3.24 -27.45
CA GLY A 475 -9.53 -2.48 -28.69
C GLY A 475 -8.46 -2.99 -29.68
N TYR A 476 -7.58 -3.91 -29.24
CA TYR A 476 -6.53 -4.53 -30.07
C TYR A 476 -6.87 -5.96 -30.54
N GLY A 477 -8.09 -6.45 -30.29
CA GLY A 477 -8.55 -7.80 -30.65
C GLY A 477 -9.83 -7.80 -31.48
N LYS A 478 -10.24 -8.99 -31.93
CA LYS A 478 -11.50 -9.21 -32.66
C LYS A 478 -12.49 -10.00 -31.78
N PRO A 479 -13.74 -9.52 -31.59
CA PRO A 479 -14.77 -10.23 -30.84
C PRO A 479 -15.25 -11.46 -31.62
N SER A 480 -14.55 -12.58 -31.46
CA SER A 480 -14.59 -13.76 -32.34
C SER A 480 -14.65 -15.08 -31.56
N ILE A 481 -14.88 -15.01 -30.26
CA ILE A 481 -15.08 -16.14 -29.36
C ILE A 481 -16.47 -15.99 -28.77
N ASP A 482 -17.29 -17.04 -28.84
CA ASP A 482 -18.59 -17.00 -28.19
C ASP A 482 -18.43 -16.98 -26.66
N MET A 483 -19.12 -16.04 -26.05
CA MET A 483 -19.16 -15.78 -24.61
C MET A 483 -20.55 -16.01 -24.02
N GLY A 484 -21.53 -16.43 -24.83
CA GLY A 484 -22.94 -16.45 -24.45
C GLY A 484 -23.25 -17.33 -23.23
N ARG A 485 -22.50 -18.42 -23.04
CA ARG A 485 -22.57 -19.29 -21.84
C ARG A 485 -22.13 -18.60 -20.55
N TRP A 486 -21.26 -17.60 -20.64
CA TRP A 486 -20.59 -16.97 -19.49
C TRP A 486 -21.14 -15.58 -19.17
N LEU A 487 -21.54 -14.84 -20.21
CA LEU A 487 -22.12 -13.51 -20.10
C LEU A 487 -23.09 -13.24 -21.26
N SER A 488 -24.39 -13.37 -20.99
CA SER A 488 -25.46 -13.00 -21.93
C SER A 488 -26.76 -12.62 -21.22
N TRP A 489 -27.60 -11.88 -21.94
CA TRP A 489 -28.96 -11.51 -21.53
C TRP A 489 -29.93 -11.84 -22.67
N ARG A 490 -31.01 -12.54 -22.35
CA ARG A 490 -32.11 -12.88 -23.28
C ARG A 490 -33.47 -12.42 -22.74
N GLY A 491 -33.60 -12.30 -21.42
CA GLY A 491 -34.69 -11.62 -20.72
C GLY A 491 -34.45 -11.61 -19.19
N PRO A 492 -35.37 -11.04 -18.41
CA PRO A 492 -35.27 -10.99 -16.93
C PRO A 492 -35.08 -12.37 -16.27
N ASP A 493 -35.67 -13.41 -16.85
CA ASP A 493 -35.60 -14.79 -16.33
C ASP A 493 -34.66 -15.71 -17.15
N ASP A 494 -34.09 -15.22 -18.26
CA ASP A 494 -33.15 -15.96 -19.12
C ASP A 494 -31.87 -15.14 -19.35
N TYR A 495 -30.84 -15.43 -18.56
CA TYR A 495 -29.53 -14.81 -18.64
C TYR A 495 -28.43 -15.79 -18.22
N SER A 496 -27.22 -15.57 -18.71
CA SER A 496 -26.01 -16.29 -18.28
C SER A 496 -25.03 -15.31 -17.64
N VAL A 497 -24.63 -15.58 -16.40
CA VAL A 497 -23.55 -14.88 -15.70
C VAL A 497 -22.77 -15.93 -14.89
N ASP A 498 -21.52 -16.18 -15.25
CA ASP A 498 -20.68 -17.19 -14.61
C ASP A 498 -19.22 -16.72 -14.50
N GLU A 499 -18.72 -16.64 -13.27
CA GLU A 499 -17.35 -16.22 -12.91
C GLU A 499 -16.28 -17.24 -13.29
N ARG A 500 -16.65 -18.50 -13.56
CA ARG A 500 -15.73 -19.59 -13.90
C ARG A 500 -15.24 -19.57 -15.35
N ILE A 501 -15.54 -18.50 -16.09
CA ILE A 501 -15.04 -18.21 -17.45
C ILE A 501 -13.52 -18.40 -17.58
N ALA A 502 -12.75 -18.17 -16.52
CA ALA A 502 -11.30 -18.35 -16.52
C ALA A 502 -10.88 -19.82 -16.68
N GLU A 503 -11.61 -20.76 -16.08
CA GLU A 503 -11.33 -22.21 -16.16
C GLU A 503 -11.44 -22.69 -17.60
N ALA A 504 -12.50 -22.28 -18.31
CA ALA A 504 -12.77 -22.69 -19.69
C ALA A 504 -11.79 -22.12 -20.74
N PHE A 505 -10.96 -21.15 -20.36
CA PHE A 505 -10.02 -20.47 -21.26
C PHE A 505 -8.56 -20.51 -20.79
N ALA A 506 -8.25 -21.27 -19.73
CA ALA A 506 -6.91 -21.38 -19.14
C ALA A 506 -5.81 -21.65 -20.19
N ASP A 507 -6.05 -22.56 -21.14
CA ASP A 507 -5.08 -22.98 -22.16
C ASP A 507 -5.07 -22.12 -23.44
N ARG A 508 -5.94 -21.10 -23.57
CA ARG A 508 -6.18 -20.42 -24.86
C ARG A 508 -5.23 -19.25 -25.14
N ARG A 509 -4.42 -19.40 -26.20
CA ARG A 509 -3.35 -18.48 -26.62
C ARG A 509 -3.78 -17.20 -27.38
N ARG A 510 -4.94 -16.58 -27.06
CA ARG A 510 -5.47 -15.40 -27.79
C ARG A 510 -5.96 -14.27 -26.86
N PRO A 511 -5.08 -13.62 -26.09
CA PRO A 511 -5.46 -12.69 -25.01
C PRO A 511 -6.24 -11.45 -25.50
N ARG A 512 -5.92 -10.92 -26.69
CA ARG A 512 -6.59 -9.72 -27.24
C ARG A 512 -8.02 -10.02 -27.66
N ASP A 513 -8.24 -11.15 -28.32
CA ASP A 513 -9.56 -11.57 -28.80
C ASP A 513 -10.46 -12.04 -27.65
N LEU A 514 -9.89 -12.66 -26.61
CA LEU A 514 -10.59 -12.95 -25.36
C LEU A 514 -11.10 -11.65 -24.70
N ALA A 515 -10.23 -10.64 -24.57
CA ALA A 515 -10.63 -9.33 -24.04
C ALA A 515 -11.69 -8.64 -24.91
N ALA A 516 -11.52 -8.65 -26.23
CA ALA A 516 -12.48 -8.07 -27.18
C ALA A 516 -13.85 -8.77 -27.12
N SER A 517 -13.85 -10.10 -27.07
CA SER A 517 -15.07 -10.91 -27.03
C SER A 517 -15.83 -10.74 -25.72
N LEU A 518 -15.13 -10.67 -24.58
CA LEU A 518 -15.79 -10.42 -23.29
C LEU A 518 -16.30 -8.98 -23.16
N GLN A 519 -15.56 -7.99 -23.65
CA GLN A 519 -16.04 -6.60 -23.71
C GLN A 519 -17.32 -6.49 -24.56
N ALA A 520 -17.37 -7.14 -25.73
CA ALA A 520 -18.56 -7.19 -26.57
C ALA A 520 -19.72 -8.02 -25.97
N ALA A 521 -19.43 -8.99 -25.10
CA ALA A 521 -20.45 -9.73 -24.36
C ALA A 521 -21.06 -8.87 -23.23
N LEU A 522 -20.22 -8.15 -22.47
CA LEU A 522 -20.66 -7.17 -21.48
C LEU A 522 -21.55 -6.10 -22.11
N GLU A 523 -21.08 -5.50 -23.22
CA GLU A 523 -21.82 -4.49 -23.97
C GLU A 523 -23.21 -4.98 -24.41
N ARG A 524 -23.31 -6.17 -25.02
CA ARG A 524 -24.60 -6.75 -25.43
C ARG A 524 -25.51 -7.08 -24.24
N THR A 525 -24.94 -7.61 -23.14
CA THR A 525 -25.68 -8.00 -21.95
C THR A 525 -26.33 -6.80 -21.28
N ILE A 526 -25.56 -5.73 -21.06
CA ILE A 526 -26.06 -4.52 -20.41
C ILE A 526 -27.02 -3.74 -21.30
N LEU A 527 -26.78 -3.67 -22.62
CA LEU A 527 -27.75 -3.07 -23.54
C LEU A 527 -29.08 -3.85 -23.60
N GLY A 528 -29.03 -5.19 -23.58
CA GLY A 528 -30.23 -6.03 -23.52
C GLY A 528 -31.04 -5.80 -22.24
N MET A 529 -30.35 -5.82 -21.09
CA MET A 529 -30.97 -5.55 -19.79
C MET A 529 -31.58 -4.14 -19.72
N LEU A 530 -30.90 -3.12 -20.24
CA LEU A 530 -31.43 -1.76 -20.29
C LEU A 530 -32.64 -1.64 -21.23
N ARG A 531 -32.59 -2.27 -22.42
CA ARG A 531 -33.73 -2.30 -23.37
C ARG A 531 -34.98 -2.92 -22.77
N ASP A 532 -34.84 -3.97 -21.94
CA ASP A 532 -35.98 -4.71 -21.41
C ASP A 532 -36.53 -4.13 -20.10
N LEU A 533 -35.72 -3.39 -19.33
CA LEU A 533 -36.06 -2.90 -17.99
C LEU A 533 -36.21 -1.37 -17.89
N VAL A 534 -35.80 -0.61 -18.91
CA VAL A 534 -35.82 0.86 -18.93
C VAL A 534 -36.54 1.33 -20.22
N PRO A 535 -37.34 2.41 -20.20
CA PRO A 535 -37.95 2.97 -21.41
C PRO A 535 -36.91 3.25 -22.49
N GLU A 536 -37.27 3.05 -23.77
CA GLU A 536 -36.36 3.15 -24.93
C GLU A 536 -35.52 4.44 -24.95
N ARG A 537 -36.13 5.57 -24.55
CA ARG A 537 -35.47 6.87 -24.41
C ARG A 537 -35.82 7.48 -23.05
N PRO A 538 -35.10 7.15 -21.97
CA PRO A 538 -35.43 7.66 -20.65
C PRO A 538 -35.02 9.14 -20.56
N SER A 539 -35.84 9.95 -19.91
CA SER A 539 -35.55 11.37 -19.66
C SER A 539 -34.25 11.57 -18.87
N GLY A 540 -33.94 10.62 -17.99
CA GLY A 540 -32.75 10.58 -17.16
C GLY A 540 -32.23 9.17 -16.93
N LEU A 541 -30.91 8.99 -17.04
CA LEU A 541 -30.21 7.75 -16.72
C LEU A 541 -28.96 8.02 -15.87
N CYS A 542 -28.82 7.31 -14.75
CA CYS A 542 -27.66 7.36 -13.86
C CYS A 542 -26.99 5.97 -13.76
N LEU A 543 -25.65 5.91 -13.73
CA LEU A 543 -24.89 4.66 -13.58
C LEU A 543 -23.94 4.70 -12.36
N ALA A 544 -23.88 3.58 -11.63
CA ALA A 544 -22.98 3.32 -10.49
C ALA A 544 -22.62 1.82 -10.36
N GLY A 545 -21.84 1.46 -9.34
CA GLY A 545 -21.18 0.16 -9.21
C GLY A 545 -19.89 0.09 -10.05
N GLY A 546 -18.92 -0.77 -9.66
CA GLY A 546 -17.59 -0.78 -10.24
C GLY A 546 -17.54 -0.99 -11.77
N VAL A 547 -18.54 -1.65 -12.36
CA VAL A 547 -18.65 -1.86 -13.82
C VAL A 547 -18.92 -0.54 -14.56
N ALA A 548 -19.58 0.44 -13.93
CA ALA A 548 -19.84 1.75 -14.52
C ALA A 548 -18.57 2.61 -14.73
N LEU A 549 -17.40 2.16 -14.25
CA LEU A 549 -16.10 2.74 -14.63
C LEU A 549 -15.67 2.38 -16.08
N ASN A 550 -16.38 1.47 -16.75
CA ASN A 550 -16.16 1.08 -18.14
C ASN A 550 -16.65 2.19 -19.09
N CYS A 551 -15.76 3.13 -19.42
CA CYS A 551 -16.08 4.29 -20.25
C CYS A 551 -16.54 3.96 -21.68
N ARG A 552 -16.17 2.78 -22.19
CA ARG A 552 -16.59 2.30 -23.52
C ARG A 552 -18.04 1.82 -23.49
N LEU A 553 -18.44 1.09 -22.45
CA LEU A 553 -19.84 0.75 -22.18
C LEU A 553 -20.70 2.02 -22.03
N ASN A 554 -20.22 3.01 -21.26
CA ASN A 554 -20.95 4.26 -21.04
C ASN A 554 -21.16 5.07 -22.33
N GLN A 555 -20.16 5.11 -23.22
CA GLN A 555 -20.31 5.66 -24.57
C GLN A 555 -21.44 4.93 -25.33
N LEU A 556 -21.38 3.61 -25.38
CA LEU A 556 -22.32 2.80 -26.14
C LEU A 556 -23.76 2.93 -25.62
N ILE A 557 -23.96 3.01 -24.30
CA ILE A 557 -25.27 3.29 -23.69
C ILE A 557 -25.79 4.67 -24.15
N ARG A 558 -24.94 5.72 -24.12
CA ARG A 558 -25.31 7.07 -24.58
C ARG A 558 -25.71 7.08 -26.06
N GLU A 559 -24.94 6.42 -26.91
CA GLU A 559 -25.18 6.35 -28.37
C GLU A 559 -26.47 5.60 -28.72
N ARG A 560 -26.77 4.51 -28.00
CA ARG A 560 -27.86 3.57 -28.30
C ARG A 560 -29.20 3.95 -27.67
N LEU A 561 -29.22 4.32 -26.39
CA LEU A 561 -30.46 4.71 -25.70
C LEU A 561 -30.78 6.20 -25.84
N ARG A 562 -29.77 7.04 -26.11
CA ARG A 562 -29.90 8.51 -26.21
C ARG A 562 -30.75 9.11 -25.08
N PRO A 563 -30.42 8.84 -23.80
CA PRO A 563 -31.15 9.37 -22.66
C PRO A 563 -31.09 10.91 -22.65
N GLY A 564 -32.17 11.57 -22.22
CA GLY A 564 -32.26 13.04 -22.20
C GLY A 564 -31.17 13.69 -21.34
N LYS A 565 -30.80 13.04 -20.23
CA LYS A 565 -29.62 13.34 -19.41
C LYS A 565 -28.96 12.04 -18.99
N MET A 566 -27.63 12.00 -18.99
CA MET A 566 -26.85 10.86 -18.49
C MET A 566 -25.84 11.30 -17.45
N PHE A 567 -25.78 10.59 -16.32
CA PHE A 567 -24.80 10.81 -15.27
C PHE A 567 -24.09 9.49 -14.91
N VAL A 568 -22.79 9.54 -14.68
CA VAL A 568 -22.02 8.40 -14.17
C VAL A 568 -21.22 8.91 -12.98
N GLN A 569 -21.27 8.18 -11.88
CA GLN A 569 -20.60 8.57 -10.63
C GLN A 569 -19.06 8.61 -10.81
N PRO A 570 -18.34 9.72 -10.55
CA PRO A 570 -16.87 9.76 -10.52
C PRO A 570 -16.21 8.69 -9.64
N GLY A 571 -16.74 8.46 -8.43
CA GLY A 571 -16.39 7.32 -7.59
C GLY A 571 -17.41 6.19 -7.70
N ALA A 572 -17.69 5.68 -8.91
CA ALA A 572 -18.74 4.66 -9.13
C ALA A 572 -18.48 3.31 -8.43
N ASN A 573 -17.24 3.09 -7.99
CA ASN A 573 -16.79 1.92 -7.25
C ASN A 573 -17.20 2.01 -5.75
N ASP A 574 -16.74 1.10 -4.91
CA ASP A 574 -17.29 0.92 -3.55
C ASP A 574 -17.14 2.16 -2.66
N ALA A 575 -16.11 2.98 -2.91
CA ALA A 575 -15.93 4.27 -2.26
C ALA A 575 -17.17 5.18 -2.38
N GLY A 576 -17.87 5.18 -3.53
CA GLY A 576 -19.07 5.97 -3.77
C GLY A 576 -20.25 5.61 -2.86
N THR A 577 -20.25 4.41 -2.27
CA THR A 577 -21.30 3.99 -1.34
C THR A 577 -21.30 4.81 -0.06
N ALA A 578 -20.15 5.39 0.36
CA ALA A 578 -20.09 6.34 1.47
C ALA A 578 -20.94 7.59 1.21
N LEU A 579 -20.88 8.12 -0.01
CA LEU A 579 -21.68 9.27 -0.45
C LEU A 579 -23.16 8.92 -0.52
N GLY A 580 -23.47 7.74 -1.05
CA GLY A 580 -24.82 7.19 -1.10
C GLY A 580 -25.46 7.05 0.27
N ALA A 581 -24.74 6.43 1.22
CA ALA A 581 -25.19 6.23 2.59
C ALA A 581 -25.48 7.58 3.28
N ALA A 582 -24.56 8.55 3.18
CA ALA A 582 -24.76 9.88 3.78
C ALA A 582 -25.97 10.62 3.20
N LEU A 583 -26.12 10.65 1.87
CA LEU A 583 -27.21 11.38 1.22
C LEU A 583 -28.58 10.73 1.44
N GLU A 584 -28.63 9.40 1.52
CA GLU A 584 -29.86 8.67 1.86
C GLU A 584 -30.22 8.83 3.35
N ALA A 585 -29.23 8.85 4.25
CA ALA A 585 -29.42 9.19 5.66
C ALA A 585 -29.96 10.63 5.83
N ALA A 586 -29.37 11.61 5.13
CA ALA A 586 -29.83 13.00 5.12
C ALA A 586 -31.28 13.12 4.62
N ALA A 587 -31.61 12.41 3.53
CA ALA A 587 -32.96 12.44 2.96
C ALA A 587 -34.02 11.85 3.91
N ARG A 588 -33.67 10.78 4.65
CA ARG A 588 -34.55 10.16 5.66
C ARG A 588 -34.71 11.00 6.91
N ALA A 589 -33.65 11.66 7.38
CA ALA A 589 -33.68 12.48 8.58
C ALA A 589 -34.27 13.89 8.35
N GLY A 590 -34.12 14.44 7.15
CA GLY A 590 -34.59 15.79 6.80
C GLY A 590 -35.93 15.85 6.06
N GLY A 591 -36.28 14.81 5.30
CA GLY A 591 -37.36 14.83 4.31
C GLY A 591 -36.93 15.48 2.98
N LYS A 592 -37.40 14.92 1.86
CA LYS A 592 -37.22 15.37 0.45
C LYS A 592 -35.95 16.20 0.16
N ALA A 593 -34.77 15.61 0.41
CA ALA A 593 -33.52 16.15 -0.10
C ALA A 593 -33.52 16.11 -1.65
N GLN A 594 -33.62 17.29 -2.27
CA GLN A 594 -33.65 17.44 -3.73
C GLN A 594 -32.29 17.09 -4.35
N PRO A 595 -32.25 16.41 -5.51
CA PRO A 595 -30.99 16.16 -6.22
C PRO A 595 -30.28 17.46 -6.62
N PHE A 596 -28.99 17.56 -6.36
CA PHE A 596 -28.12 18.66 -6.81
C PHE A 596 -27.17 18.16 -7.91
N ILE A 597 -26.45 19.06 -8.61
CA ILE A 597 -25.46 18.69 -9.62
C ILE A 597 -24.08 18.61 -8.99
N LEU A 598 -23.41 17.46 -9.06
CA LEU A 598 -21.97 17.36 -8.79
C LEU A 598 -21.21 18.04 -9.93
N GLU A 599 -20.66 19.21 -9.63
CA GLU A 599 -19.94 20.06 -10.59
C GLU A 599 -18.46 19.68 -10.74
N ASP A 600 -17.82 19.24 -9.66
CA ASP A 600 -16.41 18.84 -9.55
C ASP A 600 -16.29 17.68 -8.55
N ALA A 601 -15.27 16.82 -8.71
CA ALA A 601 -14.92 15.74 -7.78
C ALA A 601 -13.82 16.14 -6.77
N ALA A 602 -13.32 17.39 -6.79
CA ALA A 602 -12.33 17.94 -5.85
C ALA A 602 -12.88 18.10 -4.41
N LEU A 603 -13.16 16.96 -3.76
CA LEU A 603 -13.87 16.83 -2.48
C LEU A 603 -12.95 16.44 -1.31
N GLY A 604 -11.71 16.03 -1.58
CA GLY A 604 -10.76 15.63 -0.55
C GLY A 604 -9.98 16.81 0.08
N PRO A 605 -8.88 16.51 0.79
CA PRO A 605 -7.95 17.49 1.34
C PRO A 605 -7.28 18.39 0.30
N ASP A 606 -7.21 19.69 0.56
CA ASP A 606 -6.23 20.64 -0.02
C ASP A 606 -5.04 20.85 0.93
N PHE A 607 -4.02 21.60 0.53
CA PHE A 607 -2.90 21.95 1.40
C PHE A 607 -2.58 23.43 1.21
N THR A 608 -2.32 24.10 2.32
CA THR A 608 -1.88 25.50 2.35
C THR A 608 -0.48 25.63 1.77
N GLU A 609 -0.14 26.85 1.37
CA GLU A 609 1.21 27.16 0.90
C GLU A 609 2.28 26.89 1.96
N ALA A 610 1.96 27.12 3.24
CA ALA A 610 2.85 26.87 4.36
C ALA A 610 3.15 25.36 4.55
N GLU A 611 2.13 24.50 4.56
CA GLU A 611 2.30 23.04 4.61
C GLU A 611 3.11 22.50 3.41
N ILE A 612 2.94 23.11 2.23
CA ILE A 612 3.73 22.76 1.04
C ILE A 612 5.19 23.21 1.19
N ALA A 613 5.44 24.42 1.69
CA ALA A 613 6.78 24.93 1.92
C ALA A 613 7.53 24.10 2.98
N GLU A 614 6.87 23.77 4.10
CA GLU A 614 7.41 22.88 5.13
C GLU A 614 7.81 21.51 4.56
N ALA A 615 6.94 20.90 3.75
CA ALA A 615 7.24 19.64 3.07
C ALA A 615 8.42 19.75 2.08
N LEU A 616 8.57 20.89 1.40
CA LEU A 616 9.68 21.16 0.48
C LEU A 616 11.01 21.30 1.23
N GLU A 617 11.04 22.08 2.31
CA GLU A 617 12.22 22.24 3.17
C GLU A 617 12.64 20.90 3.80
N ALA A 618 11.69 20.19 4.43
CA ALA A 618 11.93 18.86 5.02
C ALA A 618 12.43 17.83 4.00
N SER A 619 12.09 17.99 2.71
CA SER A 619 12.56 17.10 1.64
C SER A 619 13.98 17.40 1.15
N GLY A 620 14.55 18.57 1.48
CA GLY A 620 15.83 19.04 0.95
C GLY A 620 15.85 19.30 -0.57
N LEU A 621 14.68 19.42 -1.21
CA LEU A 621 14.59 19.65 -2.65
C LEU A 621 14.77 21.12 -2.99
N ARG A 622 15.71 21.40 -3.91
CA ARG A 622 15.79 22.71 -4.56
C ARG A 622 14.50 22.96 -5.34
N HIS A 623 13.83 24.03 -4.97
CA HIS A 623 12.58 24.49 -5.56
C HIS A 623 12.66 26.00 -5.85
N GLU A 624 11.83 26.49 -6.75
CA GLU A 624 11.65 27.93 -7.00
C GLU A 624 10.18 28.32 -6.82
N ARG A 625 9.90 29.50 -6.25
CA ARG A 625 8.55 30.05 -6.19
C ARG A 625 8.19 30.70 -7.53
N LEU A 626 7.14 30.23 -8.17
CA LEU A 626 6.63 30.76 -9.42
C LEU A 626 5.68 31.94 -9.17
N ARG A 627 5.83 33.00 -9.97
CA ARG A 627 4.82 34.07 -10.09
C ARG A 627 3.57 33.61 -10.87
N ASP A 628 3.75 32.68 -11.80
CA ASP A 628 2.69 32.18 -12.67
C ASP A 628 2.86 30.67 -12.93
N ALA A 629 2.27 29.85 -12.04
CA ALA A 629 2.32 28.40 -12.15
C ALA A 629 1.64 27.84 -13.42
N PRO A 630 0.42 28.28 -13.81
CA PRO A 630 -0.21 27.87 -15.06
C PRO A 630 0.64 28.17 -16.31
N ALA A 631 1.14 29.39 -16.47
CA ALA A 631 1.91 29.77 -17.67
C ALA A 631 3.27 29.08 -17.74
N LYS A 632 3.94 28.86 -16.59
CA LYS A 632 5.19 28.09 -16.53
C LYS A 632 4.95 26.63 -16.90
N ALA A 633 3.93 25.99 -16.32
CA ALA A 633 3.60 24.59 -16.62
C ALA A 633 3.24 24.40 -18.10
N ALA A 634 2.45 25.32 -18.68
CA ALA A 634 2.11 25.30 -20.11
C ALA A 634 3.35 25.33 -21.02
N ARG A 635 4.35 26.17 -20.70
CA ARG A 635 5.63 26.20 -21.45
C ARG A 635 6.39 24.87 -21.34
N LEU A 636 6.59 24.36 -20.11
CA LEU A 636 7.26 23.08 -19.90
C LEU A 636 6.58 21.93 -20.68
N LEU A 637 5.24 21.90 -20.69
CA LEU A 637 4.48 20.93 -21.48
C LEU A 637 4.70 21.12 -22.99
N ALA A 638 4.68 22.36 -23.49
CA ALA A 638 4.93 22.66 -24.91
C ALA A 638 6.36 22.31 -25.36
N ASP A 639 7.33 22.38 -24.44
CA ASP A 639 8.74 21.97 -24.61
C ASP A 639 8.93 20.43 -24.54
N GLY A 640 7.86 19.65 -24.29
CA GLY A 640 7.90 18.18 -24.22
C GLY A 640 8.32 17.60 -22.87
N GLU A 641 8.28 18.40 -21.81
CA GLU A 641 8.46 17.93 -20.43
C GLU A 641 7.17 17.27 -19.89
N VAL A 642 7.34 16.27 -19.04
CA VAL A 642 6.27 15.61 -18.29
C VAL A 642 6.19 16.27 -16.92
N VAL A 643 5.07 16.93 -16.66
CA VAL A 643 4.87 17.78 -15.48
C VAL A 643 3.92 17.09 -14.50
N CYS A 644 4.41 16.75 -13.31
CA CYS A 644 3.55 16.44 -12.18
C CYS A 644 2.89 17.73 -11.69
N TRP A 645 1.58 17.69 -11.44
CA TRP A 645 0.74 18.84 -11.12
C TRP A 645 -0.07 18.54 -9.86
N PHE A 646 0.22 19.28 -8.79
CA PHE A 646 -0.41 19.16 -7.48
C PHE A 646 -1.01 20.51 -7.09
N GLN A 647 -2.34 20.63 -7.15
CA GLN A 647 -3.07 21.86 -6.86
C GLN A 647 -4.39 21.59 -6.14
N GLY A 648 -4.77 22.46 -5.20
CA GLY A 648 -6.08 22.46 -4.56
C GLY A 648 -6.50 21.13 -3.91
N ARG A 649 -7.82 20.94 -3.78
CA ARG A 649 -8.43 19.76 -3.15
C ARG A 649 -8.24 18.50 -3.99
N LEU A 650 -7.90 17.40 -3.33
CA LEU A 650 -7.79 16.05 -3.90
C LEU A 650 -9.11 15.60 -4.57
N GLU A 651 -9.00 14.95 -5.73
CA GLU A 651 -10.15 14.35 -6.43
C GLU A 651 -10.66 13.07 -5.73
N PHE A 652 -11.97 12.92 -5.64
CA PHE A 652 -12.65 11.69 -5.21
C PHE A 652 -12.89 10.74 -6.39
N GLY A 653 -12.66 9.44 -6.17
CA GLY A 653 -12.71 8.39 -7.18
C GLY A 653 -11.36 8.15 -7.91
N PRO A 654 -11.29 7.15 -8.81
CA PRO A 654 -10.03 6.60 -9.35
C PRO A 654 -9.42 7.40 -10.51
N ARG A 655 -9.92 8.61 -10.80
CA ARG A 655 -9.45 9.47 -11.92
C ARG A 655 -8.83 10.74 -11.35
N ALA A 656 -7.63 11.09 -11.82
CA ALA A 656 -7.12 12.45 -11.64
C ALA A 656 -7.74 13.36 -12.70
N LEU A 657 -8.18 14.54 -12.27
CA LEU A 657 -8.98 15.49 -13.02
C LEU A 657 -8.39 16.90 -12.92
N GLY A 658 -7.06 17.02 -12.82
CA GLY A 658 -6.35 18.29 -12.81
C GLY A 658 -5.91 18.78 -11.43
N ARG A 659 -6.07 17.98 -10.35
CA ARG A 659 -5.62 18.33 -9.00
C ARG A 659 -4.43 17.48 -8.54
N ARG A 660 -4.37 16.21 -8.94
CA ARG A 660 -3.25 15.27 -8.69
C ARG A 660 -2.89 14.52 -9.97
N SER A 661 -2.39 15.25 -10.95
CA SER A 661 -2.20 14.80 -12.34
C SER A 661 -0.72 14.72 -12.74
N ILE A 662 -0.39 13.78 -13.62
CA ILE A 662 0.78 13.86 -14.49
C ILE A 662 0.28 14.36 -15.84
N LEU A 663 0.83 15.49 -16.27
CA LEU A 663 0.49 16.20 -17.49
C LEU A 663 1.59 16.01 -18.54
N ALA A 664 1.20 15.93 -19.81
CA ALA A 664 2.14 15.88 -20.94
C ALA A 664 1.55 16.45 -22.23
N ASP A 665 2.40 16.67 -23.24
CA ASP A 665 2.00 17.10 -24.58
C ASP A 665 1.18 16.01 -25.32
N PRO A 666 -0.06 16.27 -25.76
CA PRO A 666 -0.85 15.30 -26.52
C PRO A 666 -0.39 15.12 -27.98
N ARG A 667 0.40 16.05 -28.53
CA ARG A 667 0.70 16.16 -29.97
C ARG A 667 1.65 15.10 -30.52
N SER A 668 2.39 14.39 -29.66
CA SER A 668 3.44 13.46 -30.07
C SER A 668 3.18 12.03 -29.60
N ALA A 669 3.10 11.07 -30.52
CA ALA A 669 2.96 9.65 -30.19
C ALA A 669 4.09 9.15 -29.27
N LYS A 670 5.31 9.69 -29.43
CA LYS A 670 6.47 9.38 -28.56
C LYS A 670 6.24 9.77 -27.10
N MET A 671 5.34 10.74 -26.83
CA MET A 671 4.97 11.15 -25.48
C MET A 671 4.17 10.08 -24.75
N LYS A 672 3.23 9.40 -25.44
CA LYS A 672 2.51 8.23 -24.89
C LYS A 672 3.48 7.17 -24.41
N ASP A 673 4.52 6.89 -25.19
CA ASP A 673 5.56 5.93 -24.81
C ASP A 673 6.43 6.43 -23.65
N LYS A 674 6.81 7.71 -23.62
CA LYS A 674 7.54 8.35 -22.51
C LYS A 674 6.76 8.20 -21.20
N VAL A 675 5.47 8.58 -21.18
CA VAL A 675 4.63 8.51 -20.00
C VAL A 675 4.32 7.05 -19.60
N ASN A 676 4.07 6.14 -20.55
CA ASN A 676 3.87 4.72 -20.23
C ASN A 676 5.13 4.07 -19.61
N ARG A 677 6.34 4.44 -20.08
CA ARG A 677 7.61 4.02 -19.45
C ARG A 677 7.79 4.60 -18.05
N LEU A 678 7.57 5.90 -17.86
CA LEU A 678 7.61 6.55 -16.53
C LEU A 678 6.68 5.87 -15.53
N LYS A 679 5.47 5.48 -15.99
CA LYS A 679 4.48 4.76 -15.17
C LYS A 679 4.71 3.24 -15.07
N GLN A 680 5.81 2.72 -15.62
CA GLN A 680 6.22 1.30 -15.58
C GLN A 680 5.10 0.31 -15.94
N ARG A 681 4.28 0.66 -16.93
CA ARG A 681 3.06 -0.08 -17.32
C ARG A 681 3.07 -0.46 -18.81
N GLN A 682 2.11 -1.28 -19.21
CA GLN A 682 2.03 -1.81 -20.57
C GLN A 682 1.94 -0.67 -21.62
N PRO A 683 2.72 -0.73 -22.73
CA PRO A 683 2.86 0.40 -23.67
C PRO A 683 1.59 0.72 -24.44
N TRP A 684 0.70 -0.26 -24.62
CA TRP A 684 -0.58 -0.10 -25.31
C TRP A 684 -1.65 0.60 -24.46
N ARG A 685 -1.44 0.82 -23.15
CA ARG A 685 -2.44 1.51 -22.31
C ARG A 685 -2.64 2.96 -22.78
N PRO A 686 -3.89 3.39 -23.03
CA PRO A 686 -4.17 4.75 -23.47
C PRO A 686 -4.08 5.78 -22.33
N PHE A 687 -4.19 7.04 -22.72
CA PHE A 687 -4.37 8.22 -21.88
C PHE A 687 -5.61 8.99 -22.34
N GLY A 688 -6.12 9.89 -21.50
CA GLY A 688 -7.21 10.80 -21.86
C GLY A 688 -6.73 12.26 -21.85
N PRO A 689 -7.33 13.15 -22.65
CA PRO A 689 -7.05 14.57 -22.59
C PRO A 689 -7.88 15.25 -21.51
N SER A 690 -7.36 16.33 -20.93
CA SER A 690 -8.19 17.38 -20.34
C SER A 690 -8.28 18.52 -21.37
N VAL A 691 -9.49 18.88 -21.76
CA VAL A 691 -9.83 19.83 -22.84
C VAL A 691 -10.60 21.02 -22.27
N LEU A 692 -10.41 22.22 -22.85
CA LEU A 692 -11.22 23.38 -22.50
C LEU A 692 -12.69 23.15 -22.85
N ALA A 693 -13.59 23.39 -21.89
CA ALA A 693 -15.03 23.29 -22.11
C ALA A 693 -15.48 24.31 -23.18
N GLY A 694 -16.32 23.87 -24.11
CA GLY A 694 -16.76 24.62 -25.28
C GLY A 694 -15.90 24.40 -26.53
N ARG A 695 -14.84 23.59 -26.46
CA ARG A 695 -13.95 23.26 -27.60
C ARG A 695 -14.09 21.81 -28.06
N GLU A 696 -14.96 21.03 -27.43
CA GLU A 696 -15.21 19.63 -27.76
C GLU A 696 -15.72 19.45 -29.20
N THR A 697 -16.53 20.40 -29.70
CA THR A 697 -17.11 20.41 -31.05
C THR A 697 -16.08 20.38 -32.17
N ASP A 698 -14.95 21.04 -31.95
CA ASP A 698 -13.90 21.22 -32.94
C ASP A 698 -13.04 19.94 -33.10
N TRP A 699 -13.08 19.04 -32.09
CA TRP A 699 -12.19 17.88 -31.99
C TRP A 699 -12.91 16.52 -32.01
N PHE A 700 -14.19 16.46 -31.61
CA PHE A 700 -14.93 15.22 -31.45
C PHE A 700 -16.22 15.21 -32.29
N SER A 701 -16.60 14.04 -32.78
CA SER A 701 -17.77 13.87 -33.67
C SER A 701 -19.10 13.71 -32.93
N ASP A 702 -19.05 13.40 -31.63
CA ASP A 702 -20.21 13.35 -30.73
C ASP A 702 -19.82 14.02 -29.39
N PRO A 703 -19.66 15.36 -29.40
CA PRO A 703 -19.14 16.13 -28.27
C PRO A 703 -20.19 16.28 -27.16
N PHE A 704 -19.76 16.18 -25.91
CA PHE A 704 -20.58 16.47 -24.74
C PHE A 704 -19.70 16.84 -23.53
N ASP A 705 -20.30 17.40 -22.48
CA ASP A 705 -19.60 17.84 -21.25
C ASP A 705 -19.15 16.65 -20.38
N SER A 706 -17.99 16.10 -20.70
CA SER A 706 -17.39 14.90 -20.07
C SER A 706 -16.54 15.27 -18.85
N ARG A 707 -17.17 15.69 -17.75
CA ARG A 707 -16.46 16.25 -16.57
C ARG A 707 -15.50 15.31 -15.85
N PHE A 708 -15.72 13.99 -15.93
CA PHE A 708 -15.06 12.99 -15.06
C PHE A 708 -14.25 11.93 -15.80
N MET A 709 -14.05 12.08 -17.12
CA MET A 709 -13.43 11.06 -17.99
C MET A 709 -14.09 9.66 -17.91
N LEU A 710 -15.42 9.61 -17.78
CA LEU A 710 -16.20 8.37 -17.65
C LEU A 710 -16.83 7.89 -18.96
N PHE A 711 -16.56 8.58 -20.07
CA PHE A 711 -17.05 8.20 -21.40
C PHE A 711 -15.91 8.30 -22.40
N THR A 712 -15.97 7.47 -23.45
CA THR A 712 -15.21 7.69 -24.68
C THR A 712 -16.02 8.46 -25.72
N VAL A 713 -15.35 9.25 -26.55
CA VAL A 713 -15.93 9.97 -27.71
C VAL A 713 -15.08 9.72 -28.96
N PRO A 714 -15.66 9.66 -30.18
CA PRO A 714 -14.88 9.55 -31.41
C PRO A 714 -14.10 10.84 -31.70
N VAL A 715 -12.81 10.72 -32.01
CA VAL A 715 -12.00 11.84 -32.50
C VAL A 715 -12.27 12.02 -34.00
N ARG A 716 -12.58 13.26 -34.39
CA ARG A 716 -12.75 13.71 -35.77
C ARG A 716 -11.58 13.25 -36.65
N PRO A 717 -11.79 12.54 -37.77
CA PRO A 717 -10.72 12.00 -38.63
C PRO A 717 -9.59 12.98 -38.93
N GLU A 718 -9.96 14.22 -39.29
CA GLU A 718 -9.08 15.34 -39.61
C GLU A 718 -8.20 15.81 -38.42
N MET A 719 -8.64 15.59 -37.18
CA MET A 719 -7.92 16.01 -35.97
C MET A 719 -7.02 14.92 -35.37
N ARG A 720 -7.15 13.66 -35.80
CA ARG A 720 -6.43 12.50 -35.22
C ARG A 720 -4.90 12.67 -35.23
N GLY A 721 -4.36 13.23 -36.31
CA GLY A 721 -2.92 13.49 -36.45
C GLY A 721 -2.37 14.55 -35.50
N ARG A 722 -3.23 15.41 -34.93
CA ARG A 722 -2.83 16.53 -34.04
C ARG A 722 -2.73 16.15 -32.56
N ILE A 723 -3.36 15.05 -32.13
CA ILE A 723 -3.40 14.60 -30.71
C ILE A 723 -3.13 13.08 -30.51
N PRO A 724 -2.14 12.48 -31.18
CA PRO A 724 -1.95 11.02 -31.18
C PRO A 724 -1.61 10.40 -29.81
N ALA A 725 -1.11 11.16 -28.84
CA ALA A 725 -0.74 10.59 -27.53
C ALA A 725 -1.94 10.23 -26.64
N VAL A 726 -3.08 10.90 -26.87
CA VAL A 726 -4.34 10.75 -26.12
C VAL A 726 -5.41 9.97 -26.90
N MET A 727 -5.08 9.47 -28.08
CA MET A 727 -5.99 8.69 -28.91
C MET A 727 -5.90 7.19 -28.59
N HIS A 728 -7.06 6.53 -28.60
CA HIS A 728 -7.21 5.09 -28.55
C HIS A 728 -6.98 4.46 -29.93
N VAL A 729 -6.75 3.14 -29.98
CA VAL A 729 -6.50 2.42 -31.24
C VAL A 729 -7.71 2.40 -32.19
N ASP A 730 -8.92 2.52 -31.64
CA ASP A 730 -10.19 2.62 -32.38
C ASP A 730 -10.54 4.05 -32.85
N GLY A 731 -9.64 5.02 -32.64
CA GLY A 731 -9.88 6.42 -32.97
C GLY A 731 -10.77 7.18 -31.98
N THR A 732 -11.11 6.58 -30.83
CA THR A 732 -11.78 7.28 -29.73
C THR A 732 -10.78 7.98 -28.80
N THR A 733 -11.28 8.80 -27.88
CA THR A 733 -10.54 9.29 -26.71
C THR A 733 -11.46 9.42 -25.52
N ARG A 734 -10.92 9.63 -24.31
CA ARG A 734 -11.66 9.67 -23.03
C ARG A 734 -11.45 11.03 -22.33
N PRO A 735 -12.17 12.09 -22.75
CA PRO A 735 -11.86 13.47 -22.39
C PRO A 735 -12.36 13.86 -21.00
N GLN A 736 -11.71 14.87 -20.42
CA GLN A 736 -12.20 15.69 -19.32
C GLN A 736 -12.53 17.10 -19.83
N SER A 737 -13.79 17.52 -19.76
CA SER A 737 -14.19 18.91 -19.99
C SER A 737 -13.82 19.80 -18.78
N VAL A 738 -12.97 20.80 -19.00
CA VAL A 738 -12.44 21.69 -17.95
C VAL A 738 -13.11 23.06 -18.07
N HIS A 739 -13.87 23.44 -17.03
CA HIS A 739 -14.64 24.69 -16.99
C HIS A 739 -13.93 25.78 -16.19
N ARG A 740 -13.77 26.98 -16.76
CA ARG A 740 -13.10 28.13 -16.11
C ARG A 740 -13.66 28.48 -14.73
N ARG A 741 -14.98 28.35 -14.55
CA ARG A 741 -15.68 28.65 -13.29
C ARG A 741 -15.34 27.67 -12.16
N ARG A 742 -14.90 26.45 -12.48
CA ARG A 742 -14.69 25.36 -11.50
C ARG A 742 -13.22 25.11 -11.20
N ASP A 743 -12.38 25.16 -12.23
CA ASP A 743 -10.93 25.08 -12.07
C ASP A 743 -10.23 26.17 -12.89
N PRO A 744 -10.23 27.43 -12.42
CA PRO A 744 -9.63 28.54 -13.15
C PRO A 744 -8.12 28.36 -13.35
N LEU A 745 -7.41 27.70 -12.42
CA LEU A 745 -5.98 27.46 -12.53
C LEU A 745 -5.66 26.40 -13.61
N TYR A 746 -6.35 25.26 -13.59
CA TYR A 746 -6.13 24.21 -14.59
C TYR A 746 -6.66 24.62 -15.97
N HIS A 747 -7.80 25.31 -16.04
CA HIS A 747 -8.29 25.93 -17.27
C HIS A 747 -7.25 26.91 -17.84
N ARG A 748 -6.66 27.77 -17.01
CA ARG A 748 -5.63 28.74 -17.45
C ARG A 748 -4.36 28.04 -17.94
N LEU A 749 -3.94 26.94 -17.32
CA LEU A 749 -2.81 26.12 -17.82
C LEU A 749 -3.10 25.63 -19.24
N ILE A 750 -4.29 25.07 -19.47
CA ILE A 750 -4.66 24.53 -20.79
C ILE A 750 -4.86 25.67 -21.81
N SER A 751 -5.35 26.84 -21.37
CA SER A 751 -5.49 28.04 -22.23
C SER A 751 -4.12 28.60 -22.67
N GLU A 752 -3.15 28.65 -21.76
CA GLU A 752 -1.77 29.04 -22.10
C GLU A 752 -1.11 27.99 -23.00
N PHE A 753 -1.37 26.70 -22.76
CA PHE A 753 -0.89 25.64 -23.64
C PHE A 753 -1.50 25.75 -25.04
N GLU A 754 -2.79 26.08 -25.16
CA GLU A 754 -3.42 26.37 -26.45
C GLU A 754 -2.73 27.55 -27.14
N ARG A 755 -2.55 28.68 -26.44
CA ARG A 755 -1.90 29.88 -26.99
C ARG A 755 -0.49 29.61 -27.51
N LEU A 756 0.21 28.62 -26.94
CA LEU A 756 1.56 28.19 -27.36
C LEU A 756 1.57 27.14 -28.48
N THR A 757 0.48 26.39 -28.70
CA THR A 757 0.49 25.15 -29.50
C THR A 757 -0.64 24.98 -30.52
N GLY A 758 -1.67 25.82 -30.44
CA GLY A 758 -2.92 25.69 -31.20
C GLY A 758 -3.80 24.49 -30.79
N VAL A 759 -3.56 23.89 -29.61
CA VAL A 759 -4.27 22.69 -29.12
C VAL A 759 -4.92 22.97 -27.74
N PRO A 760 -6.28 22.97 -27.63
CA PRO A 760 -7.01 23.32 -26.41
C PRO A 760 -7.06 22.20 -25.37
N MET A 761 -6.03 21.34 -25.31
CA MET A 761 -6.01 20.19 -24.41
C MET A 761 -4.60 19.73 -24.06
N VAL A 762 -4.47 19.06 -22.91
CA VAL A 762 -3.24 18.39 -22.45
C VAL A 762 -3.50 16.91 -22.16
N LEU A 763 -2.50 16.05 -22.30
CA LEU A 763 -2.59 14.67 -21.80
C LEU A 763 -2.66 14.69 -20.28
N ASN A 764 -3.66 14.03 -19.69
CA ASN A 764 -3.80 13.90 -18.24
C ASN A 764 -3.85 12.41 -17.83
N THR A 765 -3.06 12.06 -16.81
CA THR A 765 -3.12 10.75 -16.14
C THR A 765 -2.92 10.91 -14.64
N SER A 766 -3.32 9.92 -13.86
CA SER A 766 -3.15 9.91 -12.40
C SER A 766 -1.70 10.14 -11.95
N PHE A 767 -1.49 10.95 -10.92
CA PHE A 767 -0.18 11.11 -10.28
C PHE A 767 0.00 10.03 -9.20
N ASN A 768 0.68 8.95 -9.60
CA ASN A 768 1.05 7.78 -8.79
C ASN A 768 2.04 6.88 -9.55
N ARG A 769 2.85 6.09 -8.84
CA ARG A 769 3.68 5.02 -9.44
C ARG A 769 2.84 3.76 -9.70
N LYS A 770 3.49 2.72 -10.24
CA LYS A 770 2.92 1.37 -10.32
C LYS A 770 2.70 0.82 -8.91
N GLY A 771 1.48 0.35 -8.62
CA GLY A 771 1.10 -0.21 -7.32
C GLY A 771 0.48 0.79 -6.34
N GLU A 772 0.76 2.09 -6.50
CA GLU A 772 0.32 3.12 -5.55
C GLU A 772 -1.07 3.72 -5.86
N PRO A 773 -1.77 4.25 -4.85
CA PRO A 773 -2.93 5.13 -5.02
C PRO A 773 -2.49 6.55 -5.41
N ILE A 774 -3.45 7.37 -5.88
CA ILE A 774 -3.19 8.80 -6.24
C ILE A 774 -2.57 9.53 -5.04
N VAL A 775 -1.53 10.33 -5.26
CA VAL A 775 -0.85 11.08 -4.18
C VAL A 775 -1.81 12.03 -3.48
N CYS A 776 -1.80 12.04 -2.14
CA CYS A 776 -2.67 12.89 -1.34
C CYS A 776 -1.90 14.12 -0.84
N THR A 777 -0.83 13.87 -0.07
CA THR A 777 -0.05 14.89 0.66
C THR A 777 1.07 15.50 -0.20
N PRO A 778 1.61 16.67 0.18
CA PRO A 778 2.81 17.22 -0.44
C PRO A 778 4.01 16.25 -0.39
N GLN A 779 4.18 15.54 0.74
CA GLN A 779 5.21 14.52 0.93
C GLN A 779 5.03 13.36 -0.08
N ASP A 780 3.81 12.81 -0.21
CA ASP A 780 3.49 11.76 -1.20
C ASP A 780 3.88 12.20 -2.62
N ALA A 781 3.61 13.47 -2.94
CA ALA A 781 3.88 14.05 -4.25
C ALA A 781 5.39 14.21 -4.51
N LEU A 782 6.16 14.68 -3.53
CA LEU A 782 7.61 14.86 -3.63
C LEU A 782 8.33 13.50 -3.76
N GLU A 783 7.93 12.50 -2.97
CA GLU A 783 8.45 11.13 -3.06
C GLU A 783 8.10 10.47 -4.39
N SER A 784 6.82 10.52 -4.78
CA SER A 784 6.34 9.94 -6.02
C SER A 784 6.99 10.62 -7.23
N PHE A 785 7.17 11.93 -7.22
CA PHE A 785 7.86 12.69 -8.27
C PHE A 785 9.32 12.25 -8.43
N ARG A 786 10.08 12.21 -7.32
CA ARG A 786 11.47 11.73 -7.29
C ARG A 786 11.61 10.32 -7.87
N ALA A 787 10.68 9.43 -7.52
CA ALA A 787 10.73 8.03 -7.92
C ALA A 787 10.14 7.73 -9.32
N LEU A 788 9.14 8.50 -9.79
CA LEU A 788 8.72 8.51 -11.21
C LEU A 788 9.87 8.98 -12.11
N GLY A 789 10.59 10.00 -11.67
CA GLY A 789 11.57 10.69 -12.50
C GLY A 789 10.93 11.44 -13.67
N ALA A 790 9.76 12.04 -13.43
CA ALA A 790 9.18 13.06 -14.32
C ALA A 790 10.08 14.30 -14.35
N ASP A 791 9.94 15.16 -15.34
CA ASP A 791 10.88 16.27 -15.58
C ASP A 791 10.69 17.42 -14.55
N ALA A 792 9.42 17.72 -14.22
CA ALA A 792 9.03 18.78 -13.30
C ALA A 792 7.88 18.38 -12.38
N LEU A 793 7.82 18.98 -11.19
CA LEU A 793 6.66 18.98 -10.29
C LEU A 793 6.30 20.43 -9.99
N VAL A 794 5.08 20.83 -10.35
CA VAL A 794 4.48 22.08 -9.92
C VAL A 794 3.52 21.76 -8.77
N ILE A 795 3.83 22.27 -7.58
CA ILE A 795 3.12 21.99 -6.33
C ILE A 795 2.78 23.31 -5.64
N GLY A 796 1.48 23.64 -5.58
CA GLY A 796 1.05 24.99 -5.18
C GLY A 796 1.73 26.05 -6.07
N PRO A 797 2.32 27.12 -5.50
CA PRO A 797 3.07 28.11 -6.27
C PRO A 797 4.52 27.69 -6.57
N PHE A 798 4.97 26.50 -6.19
CA PHE A 798 6.38 26.09 -6.30
C PHE A 798 6.65 25.17 -7.49
N LEU A 799 7.83 25.31 -8.10
CA LEU A 799 8.38 24.38 -9.08
C LEU A 799 9.58 23.64 -8.47
N VAL A 800 9.48 22.32 -8.39
CA VAL A 800 10.62 21.42 -8.22
C VAL A 800 10.99 20.89 -9.60
N ARG A 801 12.25 21.07 -10.01
CA ARG A 801 12.77 20.42 -11.21
C ARG A 801 13.60 19.21 -10.81
N ASN A 802 13.35 18.06 -11.45
CA ASN A 802 14.38 17.05 -11.50
C ASN A 802 15.46 17.65 -12.40
N LYS A 803 16.58 18.06 -11.80
CA LYS A 803 17.82 18.24 -12.59
C LYS A 803 17.99 16.97 -13.41
N PRO A 804 18.37 17.03 -14.70
CA PRO A 804 18.65 15.83 -15.49
C PRO A 804 19.56 14.95 -14.65
N ARG A 805 19.11 13.70 -14.43
CA ARG A 805 19.56 12.87 -13.29
C ARG A 805 21.08 12.92 -13.19
N PRO A 806 21.69 12.96 -11.98
CA PRO A 806 23.14 12.87 -11.84
C PRO A 806 23.76 11.75 -12.70
N THR A 807 23.06 10.63 -12.90
CA THR A 807 23.43 9.54 -13.81
C THR A 807 23.47 9.91 -15.32
N GLU A 808 22.59 10.78 -15.83
CA GLU A 808 22.72 11.37 -17.17
C GLU A 808 23.81 12.44 -17.24
N ARG A 809 24.01 13.19 -16.15
CA ARG A 809 25.13 14.14 -16.04
C ARG A 809 26.48 13.43 -16.00
N ILE A 810 26.60 12.28 -15.36
CA ILE A 810 27.84 11.50 -15.27
C ILE A 810 28.13 10.81 -16.60
N SER A 811 27.17 10.08 -17.19
CA SER A 811 27.38 9.46 -18.51
C SER A 811 27.68 10.46 -19.63
N LYS A 812 27.28 11.74 -19.50
CA LYS A 812 27.70 12.83 -20.41
C LYS A 812 28.95 13.61 -19.96
N ARG A 813 29.28 13.69 -18.66
CA ARG A 813 30.54 14.29 -18.14
C ARG A 813 31.75 13.37 -18.19
N MET A 814 31.58 12.05 -18.22
CA MET A 814 32.67 11.05 -18.34
C MET A 814 33.41 11.11 -19.70
N LYS A 815 33.08 12.07 -20.56
CA LYS A 815 33.93 12.52 -21.67
C LYS A 815 34.70 13.79 -21.25
N GLY A 816 35.81 13.65 -20.53
CA GLY A 816 36.81 14.73 -20.46
C GLY A 816 37.78 14.78 -19.28
N GLY A 817 37.37 14.44 -18.05
CA GLY A 817 38.18 14.63 -16.84
C GLY A 817 39.30 13.60 -16.64
N ARG A 818 40.41 14.03 -16.00
CA ARG A 818 41.48 13.15 -15.49
C ARG A 818 41.26 12.92 -13.99
N ARG A 819 41.44 11.68 -13.54
CA ARG A 819 41.25 11.26 -12.15
C ARG A 819 42.59 11.09 -11.43
N LEU A 820 42.70 11.62 -10.22
CA LEU A 820 43.75 11.23 -9.28
C LEU A 820 43.22 10.07 -8.43
N LEU A 821 43.82 8.90 -8.59
CA LEU A 821 43.66 7.74 -7.72
C LEU A 821 44.74 7.81 -6.63
N LEU A 822 44.32 8.04 -5.39
CA LEU A 822 45.22 8.28 -4.25
C LEU A 822 44.95 7.28 -3.12
N ARG A 823 46.00 6.60 -2.67
CA ARG A 823 45.95 5.79 -1.44
C ARG A 823 46.49 6.59 -0.25
N LEU A 824 45.68 6.65 0.81
CA LEU A 824 46.00 7.34 2.07
C LEU A 824 46.55 6.39 3.13
N THR A 825 46.01 5.17 3.19
CA THR A 825 46.34 4.21 4.26
C THR A 825 46.59 2.80 3.71
N THR A 826 47.31 2.01 4.50
CA THR A 826 47.51 0.57 4.38
C THR A 826 46.51 -0.21 5.24
N GLU A 827 46.10 0.39 6.37
CA GLU A 827 45.14 -0.16 7.31
C GLU A 827 43.76 -0.35 6.68
N CYS A 828 43.05 -1.39 7.12
CA CYS A 828 41.72 -1.76 6.67
C CYS A 828 40.95 -2.37 7.85
N ASP A 829 39.66 -2.11 7.97
CA ASP A 829 38.86 -2.74 9.04
C ASP A 829 38.37 -4.16 8.71
N CYS A 830 38.63 -4.65 7.48
CA CYS A 830 38.32 -6.01 7.04
C CYS A 830 39.59 -6.82 6.71
N ALA A 831 39.58 -8.11 7.06
CA ALA A 831 40.66 -9.08 6.85
C ALA A 831 40.42 -9.99 5.62
N CYS A 832 39.85 -9.43 4.54
CA CYS A 832 39.47 -10.16 3.32
C CYS A 832 40.63 -10.95 2.68
N ALA A 833 40.53 -12.29 2.66
CA ALA A 833 41.53 -13.21 2.07
C ALA A 833 41.79 -13.06 0.55
N HIS A 834 41.03 -12.21 -0.14
CA HIS A 834 41.18 -11.89 -1.56
C HIS A 834 41.70 -10.46 -1.80
N CYS A 835 42.08 -9.73 -0.74
CA CYS A 835 42.43 -8.32 -0.83
C CYS A 835 43.94 -8.11 -1.04
N THR A 836 44.30 -7.43 -2.13
CA THR A 836 45.69 -7.03 -2.44
C THR A 836 46.32 -6.07 -1.43
N MET A 837 45.61 -5.66 -0.37
CA MET A 837 46.18 -4.87 0.73
C MET A 837 46.97 -5.71 1.73
N GLN A 838 46.75 -7.02 1.78
CA GLN A 838 47.51 -7.92 2.65
C GLN A 838 49.02 -7.91 2.30
N ASP A 839 49.38 -7.71 1.03
CA ASP A 839 50.77 -7.50 0.54
C ASP A 839 51.45 -6.21 1.10
N LEU A 840 50.66 -5.33 1.72
CA LEU A 840 51.04 -3.99 2.17
C LEU A 840 50.76 -3.75 3.66
N ALA A 841 50.26 -4.75 4.40
CA ALA A 841 50.00 -4.67 5.82
C ALA A 841 51.28 -4.30 6.61
N GLY A 842 51.14 -3.46 7.65
CA GLY A 842 52.26 -3.02 8.50
C GLY A 842 53.21 -1.98 7.86
N LYS A 843 53.02 -1.58 6.60
CA LYS A 843 53.72 -0.43 6.02
C LYS A 843 53.00 0.87 6.44
N PRO A 844 53.71 1.99 6.68
CA PRO A 844 53.06 3.24 7.04
C PRO A 844 52.14 3.79 5.91
N GLY A 845 51.05 4.44 6.31
CA GLY A 845 50.21 5.25 5.42
C GLY A 845 50.84 6.62 5.14
N ARG A 846 50.16 7.46 4.36
CA ARG A 846 50.58 8.86 4.13
C ARG A 846 50.31 9.72 5.36
N SER A 847 51.25 10.61 5.64
CA SER A 847 51.01 11.82 6.41
C SER A 847 50.10 12.79 5.65
N PHE A 848 49.54 13.78 6.35
CA PHE A 848 48.74 14.83 5.73
C PHE A 848 49.54 15.63 4.68
N ALA A 849 50.83 15.90 4.95
CA ALA A 849 51.70 16.65 4.04
C ALA A 849 51.94 15.90 2.72
N GLU A 850 52.20 14.59 2.77
CA GLU A 850 52.37 13.75 1.57
C GLU A 850 51.07 13.57 0.76
N ALA A 851 49.92 13.60 1.44
CA ALA A 851 48.62 13.57 0.78
C ALA A 851 48.30 14.94 0.13
N ALA A 852 48.60 16.05 0.78
CA ALA A 852 48.42 17.40 0.24
C ALA A 852 49.36 17.67 -0.95
N ALA A 853 50.61 17.23 -0.88
CA ALA A 853 51.56 17.27 -2.00
C ALA A 853 51.00 16.53 -3.22
N ALA A 854 50.47 15.31 -3.03
CA ALA A 854 49.85 14.53 -4.10
C ALA A 854 48.64 15.21 -4.77
N LEU A 855 47.87 16.03 -4.03
CA LEU A 855 46.78 16.82 -4.60
C LEU A 855 47.29 17.96 -5.49
N LEU A 856 48.33 18.69 -5.06
CA LEU A 856 48.97 19.72 -5.87
C LEU A 856 49.51 19.12 -7.18
N ASP A 857 50.19 17.99 -7.04
CA ASP A 857 50.75 17.21 -8.15
C ASP A 857 49.68 16.72 -9.12
N GLY A 858 48.60 16.12 -8.60
CA GLY A 858 47.49 15.65 -9.41
C GLY A 858 46.81 16.82 -10.15
N ARG A 859 46.69 17.97 -9.50
CA ARG A 859 46.14 19.19 -10.10
C ARG A 859 47.03 19.73 -11.23
N ALA A 860 48.35 19.76 -11.04
CA ALA A 860 49.33 20.11 -12.08
C ALA A 860 49.27 19.15 -13.28
N ALA A 861 49.04 17.85 -13.04
CA ALA A 861 48.79 16.85 -14.08
C ALA A 861 47.41 16.95 -14.76
N GLY A 862 46.60 17.97 -14.42
CA GLY A 862 45.30 18.25 -15.01
C GLY A 862 44.14 17.43 -14.42
N CYS A 863 44.31 16.80 -13.25
CA CYS A 863 43.22 16.09 -12.59
C CYS A 863 42.21 17.08 -11.98
N ASP A 864 40.93 16.68 -11.98
CA ASP A 864 39.82 17.46 -11.41
C ASP A 864 38.79 16.61 -10.64
N GLU A 865 39.03 15.29 -10.54
CA GLU A 865 38.30 14.33 -9.73
C GLU A 865 39.29 13.55 -8.85
N LEU A 866 38.96 13.37 -7.57
CA LEU A 866 39.74 12.64 -6.57
C LEU A 866 39.04 11.33 -6.24
N VAL A 867 39.77 10.21 -6.32
CA VAL A 867 39.27 8.90 -5.92
C VAL A 867 40.23 8.34 -4.88
N LEU A 868 39.76 8.29 -3.64
CA LEU A 868 40.46 7.72 -2.51
C LEU A 868 40.22 6.22 -2.51
N MET A 869 41.28 5.44 -2.62
CA MET A 869 41.18 4.00 -2.84
C MET A 869 42.18 3.23 -1.99
N ARG A 870 41.89 1.94 -1.80
CA ARG A 870 42.73 0.95 -1.11
C ARG A 870 42.94 1.25 0.39
N GLY A 871 43.16 0.18 1.17
CA GLY A 871 42.95 0.22 2.62
C GLY A 871 41.49 0.54 2.95
N GLU A 872 41.25 1.14 4.11
CA GLU A 872 39.98 1.82 4.44
C GLU A 872 40.23 3.33 4.63
N PRO A 873 40.15 4.14 3.56
CA PRO A 873 40.41 5.57 3.65
C PRO A 873 39.45 6.31 4.58
N ALA A 874 38.24 5.77 4.82
CA ALA A 874 37.27 6.38 5.74
C ALA A 874 37.66 6.25 7.23
N LEU A 875 38.78 5.58 7.55
CA LEU A 875 39.38 5.55 8.88
C LEU A 875 40.66 6.40 8.98
N TRP A 876 41.12 7.02 7.88
CA TRP A 876 42.28 7.92 7.92
C TRP A 876 41.88 9.27 8.54
N PRO A 877 42.46 9.70 9.69
CA PRO A 877 41.89 10.77 10.49
C PRO A 877 41.75 12.13 9.79
N GLY A 878 42.71 12.52 8.95
CA GLY A 878 42.72 13.82 8.26
C GLY A 878 41.83 13.91 7.02
N LEU A 879 40.94 12.94 6.79
CA LEU A 879 40.14 12.85 5.56
C LEU A 879 39.23 14.08 5.34
N PRO A 880 38.50 14.61 6.36
CA PRO A 880 37.72 15.84 6.19
C PRO A 880 38.57 17.04 5.75
N GLU A 881 39.74 17.23 6.36
CA GLU A 881 40.68 18.31 6.08
C GLU A 881 41.29 18.17 4.69
N LEU A 882 41.64 16.95 4.28
CA LEU A 882 42.18 16.66 2.95
C LEU A 882 41.11 16.87 1.86
N ALA A 883 39.85 16.51 2.15
CA ALA A 883 38.73 16.78 1.25
C ALA A 883 38.47 18.29 1.09
N ALA A 884 38.59 19.06 2.18
CA ALA A 884 38.53 20.52 2.12
C ALA A 884 39.69 21.12 1.29
N ALA A 885 40.92 20.66 1.51
CA ALA A 885 42.09 21.06 0.73
C ALA A 885 41.93 20.73 -0.77
N ALA A 886 41.48 19.52 -1.10
CA ALA A 886 41.20 19.12 -2.47
C ALA A 886 40.17 20.03 -3.16
N ARG A 887 39.06 20.36 -2.47
CA ARG A 887 38.06 21.31 -2.98
C ARG A 887 38.66 22.71 -3.19
N GLY A 888 39.51 23.17 -2.27
CA GLY A 888 40.26 24.43 -2.41
C GLY A 888 41.18 24.47 -3.63
N LEU A 889 41.83 23.35 -3.96
CA LEU A 889 42.66 23.18 -5.16
C LEU A 889 41.85 23.00 -6.46
N GLY A 890 40.52 22.95 -6.38
CA GLY A 890 39.63 22.85 -7.54
C GLY A 890 39.23 21.42 -7.94
N TYR A 891 39.44 20.42 -7.09
CA TYR A 891 38.83 19.10 -7.27
C TYR A 891 37.31 19.20 -7.10
N ARG A 892 36.57 18.75 -8.12
CA ARG A 892 35.12 18.97 -8.26
C ARG A 892 34.26 17.80 -7.78
N PHE A 893 34.91 16.68 -7.48
CA PHE A 893 34.28 15.43 -7.09
C PHE A 893 35.25 14.59 -6.26
N ILE A 894 34.79 14.08 -5.12
CA ILE A 894 35.56 13.21 -4.22
C ILE A 894 34.79 11.90 -4.01
N GLN A 895 35.39 10.79 -4.43
CA GLN A 895 34.90 9.42 -4.22
C GLN A 895 35.80 8.69 -3.23
N VAL A 896 35.23 7.84 -2.38
CA VAL A 896 35.98 6.88 -1.53
C VAL A 896 35.60 5.43 -1.88
N GLN A 897 36.59 4.53 -1.96
CA GLN A 897 36.37 3.08 -1.91
C GLN A 897 36.42 2.62 -0.44
N THR A 898 35.42 1.86 0.01
CA THR A 898 35.23 1.57 1.44
C THR A 898 34.50 0.22 1.66
N SER A 899 34.67 -0.38 2.84
CA SER A 899 33.78 -1.42 3.39
C SER A 899 32.40 -0.86 3.75
N GLY A 900 32.26 0.46 3.82
CA GLY A 900 31.05 1.18 4.24
C GLY A 900 30.87 1.25 5.75
N ARG A 901 31.61 0.44 6.52
CA ARG A 901 31.41 0.26 7.97
C ARG A 901 31.72 1.52 8.77
N ALA A 902 32.72 2.30 8.34
CA ALA A 902 33.03 3.61 8.93
C ALA A 902 31.82 4.57 8.90
N PHE A 903 30.97 4.51 7.87
CA PHE A 903 29.80 5.39 7.71
C PHE A 903 28.63 5.05 8.65
N CYS A 904 28.66 3.92 9.37
CA CYS A 904 27.69 3.62 10.42
C CYS A 904 28.19 3.87 11.85
N ARG A 905 29.46 4.26 12.04
CA ARG A 905 30.04 4.55 13.36
C ARG A 905 29.72 5.99 13.79
N PRO A 906 29.06 6.20 14.94
CA PRO A 906 28.85 7.54 15.50
C PRO A 906 30.18 8.29 15.70
N GLY A 907 30.20 9.60 15.43
CA GLY A 907 31.39 10.45 15.58
C GLY A 907 32.29 10.51 14.35
N LEU A 908 32.37 9.43 13.56
CA LEU A 908 33.04 9.46 12.25
C LEU A 908 32.09 9.85 11.12
N ARG A 909 30.86 9.33 11.18
CA ARG A 909 29.84 9.43 10.12
C ARG A 909 29.65 10.86 9.60
N GLU A 910 29.50 11.84 10.48
CA GLU A 910 29.14 13.22 10.13
C GLU A 910 30.24 13.89 9.29
N GLY A 911 31.50 13.78 9.73
CA GLY A 911 32.66 14.30 9.00
C GLY A 911 32.89 13.58 7.67
N LEU A 912 32.74 12.25 7.64
CA LEU A 912 32.87 11.44 6.43
C LEU A 912 31.81 11.80 5.38
N LEU A 913 30.55 11.97 5.81
CA LEU A 913 29.46 12.40 4.93
C LEU A 913 29.62 13.84 4.45
N ALA A 914 30.32 14.71 5.18
CA ALA A 914 30.69 16.04 4.67
C ALA A 914 31.82 15.96 3.61
N ALA A 915 32.83 15.11 3.85
CA ALA A 915 34.02 14.99 3.00
C ALA A 915 33.72 14.51 1.57
N VAL A 916 32.96 13.42 1.42
CA VAL A 916 32.81 12.72 0.13
C VAL A 916 31.55 13.10 -0.64
N ASP A 917 31.60 13.06 -1.96
CA ASP A 917 30.43 13.20 -2.85
C ASP A 917 29.82 11.84 -3.22
N ALA A 918 30.66 10.80 -3.27
CA ALA A 918 30.27 9.43 -3.58
C ALA A 918 31.08 8.38 -2.79
N ALA A 919 30.51 7.19 -2.64
CA ALA A 919 31.18 6.02 -2.10
C ALA A 919 31.02 4.82 -3.04
N GLU A 920 32.13 4.12 -3.25
CA GLU A 920 32.15 2.78 -3.81
C GLU A 920 32.25 1.80 -2.64
N VAL A 921 31.13 1.15 -2.32
CA VAL A 921 31.01 0.28 -1.16
C VAL A 921 31.18 -1.18 -1.60
N THR A 922 32.13 -1.87 -1.00
CA THR A 922 32.38 -3.29 -1.26
C THR A 922 31.35 -4.14 -0.52
N VAL A 923 30.64 -5.02 -1.23
CA VAL A 923 29.65 -5.95 -0.67
C VAL A 923 29.97 -7.37 -1.10
N LEU A 924 30.24 -8.23 -0.13
CA LEU A 924 30.84 -9.56 -0.37
C LEU A 924 29.84 -10.72 -0.48
N GLY A 925 28.57 -10.52 -0.09
CA GLY A 925 27.52 -11.54 -0.10
C GLY A 925 26.14 -10.98 0.22
N PRO A 926 25.07 -11.80 0.11
CA PRO A 926 23.69 -11.39 0.36
C PRO A 926 23.22 -11.57 1.81
N ASP A 927 24.04 -12.19 2.66
CA ASP A 927 23.74 -12.60 4.04
C ASP A 927 24.99 -12.49 4.93
N PRO A 928 24.83 -12.52 6.27
CA PRO A 928 25.97 -12.49 7.20
C PRO A 928 26.95 -13.63 6.99
N GLU A 929 26.48 -14.86 6.75
CA GLU A 929 27.34 -16.04 6.62
C GLU A 929 28.36 -15.87 5.47
N THR A 930 27.88 -15.49 4.29
CA THR A 930 28.72 -15.27 3.10
C THR A 930 29.59 -14.03 3.26
N HIS A 931 29.02 -12.93 3.74
CA HIS A 931 29.69 -11.63 3.78
C HIS A 931 30.71 -11.51 4.91
N ASP A 932 30.34 -11.92 6.13
CA ASP A 932 31.22 -11.84 7.29
C ASP A 932 32.42 -12.78 7.11
N ALA A 933 32.19 -14.02 6.66
CA ALA A 933 33.25 -14.97 6.37
C ALA A 933 34.18 -14.52 5.23
N ALA A 934 33.66 -13.84 4.20
CA ALA A 934 34.48 -13.26 3.14
C ALA A 934 35.24 -11.99 3.58
N SER A 935 34.71 -11.25 4.57
CA SER A 935 35.34 -10.07 5.16
C SER A 935 36.39 -10.38 6.22
N GLY A 936 36.32 -11.58 6.82
CA GLY A 936 37.09 -11.96 8.01
C GLY A 936 36.61 -11.30 9.31
N VAL A 937 35.43 -10.66 9.33
CA VAL A 937 34.94 -9.87 10.47
C VAL A 937 33.45 -10.16 10.74
N PRO A 938 33.10 -10.76 11.90
CA PRO A 938 31.73 -10.96 12.33
C PRO A 938 30.94 -9.63 12.43
N GLY A 939 29.69 -9.63 11.96
CA GLY A 939 28.81 -8.47 11.96
C GLY A 939 29.04 -7.46 10.82
N SER A 940 30.08 -7.64 9.99
CA SER A 940 30.44 -6.69 8.94
C SER A 940 29.32 -6.44 7.94
N PHE A 941 28.53 -7.46 7.60
CA PHE A 941 27.37 -7.34 6.73
C PHE A 941 26.40 -6.26 7.21
N ARG A 942 26.00 -6.33 8.49
CA ARG A 942 25.07 -5.38 9.10
C ARG A 942 25.63 -3.97 9.08
N GLU A 943 26.91 -3.81 9.43
CA GLU A 943 27.61 -2.52 9.42
C GLU A 943 27.68 -1.92 8.00
N THR A 944 28.10 -2.72 7.00
CA THR A 944 28.15 -2.32 5.59
C THR A 944 26.78 -1.89 5.07
N LEU A 945 25.70 -2.64 5.36
CA LEU A 945 24.35 -2.25 4.93
C LEU A 945 23.86 -0.96 5.64
N MET A 946 24.19 -0.77 6.92
CA MET A 946 23.89 0.48 7.63
C MET A 946 24.69 1.67 7.07
N GLY A 947 25.94 1.47 6.68
CA GLY A 947 26.77 2.47 6.00
C GLY A 947 26.20 2.89 4.65
N ILE A 948 25.80 1.92 3.81
CA ILE A 948 25.08 2.17 2.55
C ILE A 948 23.82 3.00 2.78
N LYS A 949 23.03 2.65 3.81
CA LYS A 949 21.81 3.40 4.17
C LYS A 949 22.13 4.82 4.64
N ALA A 950 23.21 5.03 5.39
CA ALA A 950 23.67 6.36 5.83
C ALA A 950 24.10 7.24 4.64
N LEU A 951 24.87 6.68 3.70
CA LEU A 951 25.31 7.34 2.46
C LEU A 951 24.11 7.75 1.58
N LEU A 952 23.19 6.81 1.32
CA LEU A 952 21.99 7.07 0.52
C LEU A 952 21.04 8.06 1.20
N GLY A 953 20.88 7.99 2.53
CA GLY A 953 20.09 8.95 3.31
C GLY A 953 20.65 10.37 3.27
N ALA A 954 21.97 10.51 3.20
CA ALA A 954 22.66 11.80 2.98
C ALA A 954 22.73 12.23 1.51
N GLY A 955 22.02 11.55 0.60
CA GLY A 955 21.95 11.89 -0.82
C GLY A 955 23.24 11.65 -1.61
N LYS A 956 24.20 10.89 -1.07
CA LYS A 956 25.47 10.55 -1.73
C LYS A 956 25.26 9.50 -2.81
N GLU A 957 26.11 9.51 -3.84
CA GLU A 957 26.08 8.43 -4.82
C GLU A 957 26.75 7.18 -4.25
N VAL A 958 26.05 6.04 -4.32
CA VAL A 958 26.59 4.73 -3.94
C VAL A 958 26.71 3.85 -5.18
N LEU A 959 27.94 3.42 -5.45
CA LEU A 959 28.26 2.30 -6.32
C LEU A 959 28.52 1.08 -5.43
N ALA A 960 27.73 0.01 -5.57
CA ALA A 960 28.03 -1.23 -4.86
C ALA A 960 28.96 -2.09 -5.73
N THR A 961 30.19 -2.31 -5.27
CA THR A 961 31.14 -3.20 -5.94
C THR A 961 31.09 -4.56 -5.27
N VAL A 962 30.87 -5.60 -6.08
CA VAL A 962 30.73 -6.99 -5.64
C VAL A 962 31.88 -7.80 -6.25
N PRO A 963 32.94 -8.10 -5.48
CA PRO A 963 33.98 -9.03 -5.88
C PRO A 963 33.38 -10.40 -6.23
N VAL A 964 33.71 -10.93 -7.40
CA VAL A 964 33.22 -12.22 -7.88
C VAL A 964 34.13 -13.33 -7.35
N LEU A 965 33.76 -13.87 -6.20
CA LEU A 965 34.52 -14.86 -5.44
C LEU A 965 33.89 -16.24 -5.60
N ARG A 966 34.69 -17.31 -5.56
CA ARG A 966 34.19 -18.69 -5.58
C ARG A 966 33.08 -18.94 -4.55
N ARG A 967 33.21 -18.32 -3.37
CA ARG A 967 32.28 -18.43 -2.23
C ARG A 967 30.93 -17.72 -2.44
N ASN A 968 30.83 -16.70 -3.30
CA ASN A 968 29.60 -15.91 -3.48
C ASN A 968 28.91 -16.08 -4.86
N LEU A 969 29.40 -16.98 -5.72
CA LEU A 969 28.85 -17.25 -7.07
C LEU A 969 27.36 -17.63 -7.07
N SER A 970 26.89 -18.33 -6.04
CA SER A 970 25.49 -18.72 -5.84
C SER A 970 24.60 -17.57 -5.37
N GLY A 971 25.19 -16.54 -4.76
CA GLY A 971 24.47 -15.43 -4.11
C GLY A 971 24.48 -14.10 -4.87
N LEU A 972 25.19 -13.96 -6.01
CA LEU A 972 25.33 -12.67 -6.70
C LEU A 972 23.99 -12.02 -7.12
N ASP A 973 23.00 -12.81 -7.50
CA ASP A 973 21.65 -12.33 -7.84
C ASP A 973 20.84 -11.98 -6.58
N ALA A 974 20.99 -12.74 -5.49
CA ALA A 974 20.44 -12.36 -4.18
C ALA A 974 21.07 -11.05 -3.65
N THR A 975 22.37 -10.83 -3.88
CA THR A 975 23.06 -9.59 -3.51
C THR A 975 22.45 -8.40 -4.26
N CYS A 976 22.07 -8.58 -5.53
CA CYS A 976 21.32 -7.56 -6.28
C CYS A 976 19.94 -7.27 -5.66
N VAL A 977 19.23 -8.27 -5.12
CA VAL A 977 17.95 -8.06 -4.41
C VAL A 977 18.15 -7.24 -3.14
N VAL A 978 19.18 -7.56 -2.33
CA VAL A 978 19.52 -6.80 -1.11
C VAL A 978 19.85 -5.34 -1.44
N LEU A 979 20.73 -5.11 -2.41
CA LEU A 979 21.15 -3.78 -2.85
C LEU A 979 19.97 -2.96 -3.41
N SER A 980 19.10 -3.58 -4.22
CA SER A 980 17.88 -2.93 -4.73
C SER A 980 16.94 -2.50 -3.61
N ARG A 981 16.72 -3.35 -2.59
CA ARG A 981 15.88 -3.02 -1.42
C ARG A 981 16.43 -1.85 -0.59
N LEU A 982 17.75 -1.67 -0.56
CA LEU A 982 18.40 -0.52 0.10
C LEU A 982 18.31 0.79 -0.71
N GLY A 983 17.90 0.73 -1.98
CA GLY A 983 17.82 1.90 -2.86
C GLY A 983 19.09 2.18 -3.67
N VAL A 984 20.08 1.27 -3.66
CA VAL A 984 21.24 1.31 -4.55
C VAL A 984 20.75 1.20 -6.00
N ARG A 985 21.43 1.88 -6.94
CA ARG A 985 21.03 1.96 -8.36
C ARG A 985 22.06 1.38 -9.33
N ARG A 986 23.29 1.15 -8.87
CA ARG A 986 24.43 0.70 -9.67
C ARG A 986 25.17 -0.40 -8.93
N VAL A 987 25.45 -1.50 -9.65
CA VAL A 987 26.24 -2.63 -9.14
C VAL A 987 27.38 -2.90 -10.12
N GLN A 988 28.59 -3.06 -9.62
CA GLN A 988 29.77 -3.43 -10.40
C GLN A 988 30.26 -4.81 -9.97
N PHE A 989 30.29 -5.77 -10.88
CA PHE A 989 30.91 -7.06 -10.62
C PHE A 989 32.40 -6.99 -10.97
N ASN A 990 33.27 -7.07 -9.97
CA ASN A 990 34.72 -7.00 -10.14
C ASN A 990 35.31 -8.41 -10.03
N PHE A 991 36.03 -8.86 -11.06
CA PHE A 991 36.75 -10.13 -11.02
C PHE A 991 38.14 -9.94 -10.38
N PRO A 992 38.34 -10.44 -9.15
CA PRO A 992 39.47 -10.07 -8.31
C PRO A 992 40.81 -10.54 -8.90
N ARG A 993 41.86 -9.79 -8.58
CA ARG A 993 43.25 -10.16 -8.90
C ARG A 993 43.71 -11.26 -7.93
N PRO A 994 44.43 -12.31 -8.40
CA PRO A 994 45.16 -13.22 -7.51
C PRO A 994 46.17 -12.47 -6.63
N VAL A 995 46.17 -12.77 -5.33
CA VAL A 995 47.06 -12.18 -4.32
C VAL A 995 48.20 -13.16 -3.99
N GLN A 996 49.43 -12.66 -3.81
CA GLN A 996 50.62 -13.48 -3.56
C GLN A 996 51.24 -13.12 -2.20
N LEU A 997 50.81 -13.81 -1.17
CA LEU A 997 51.24 -13.61 0.22
C LEU A 997 52.48 -14.46 0.49
N SER A 998 53.60 -13.87 0.94
CA SER A 998 54.75 -14.63 1.46
C SER A 998 55.22 -15.85 0.62
N ARG A 999 55.19 -15.72 -0.73
CA ARG A 999 55.47 -16.77 -1.74
C ARG A 999 54.38 -17.84 -1.97
N THR A 1000 53.26 -17.80 -1.24
CA THR A 1000 52.05 -18.60 -1.50
C THR A 1000 50.98 -17.75 -2.21
N VAL A 1001 50.37 -18.28 -3.28
CA VAL A 1001 49.24 -17.61 -3.95
C VAL A 1001 47.94 -17.99 -3.25
N ALA A 1002 47.13 -17.00 -2.86
CA ALA A 1002 45.81 -17.24 -2.26
C ALA A 1002 44.81 -17.67 -3.35
N THR A 1003 44.75 -18.97 -3.64
CA THR A 1003 43.95 -19.53 -4.74
C THR A 1003 42.49 -19.83 -4.37
N GLU A 1004 42.21 -20.13 -3.10
CA GLU A 1004 40.88 -20.52 -2.58
C GLU A 1004 39.72 -19.58 -2.99
N PRO A 1005 39.85 -18.24 -2.91
CA PRO A 1005 38.72 -17.35 -3.19
C PRO A 1005 38.42 -17.15 -4.68
N LEU A 1006 39.29 -17.59 -5.61
CA LEU A 1006 39.15 -17.32 -7.04
C LEU A 1006 38.15 -18.29 -7.71
N ALA A 1007 37.19 -17.72 -8.43
CA ALA A 1007 36.29 -18.47 -9.31
C ALA A 1007 36.94 -18.69 -10.69
N ARG A 1008 36.62 -19.80 -11.37
CA ARG A 1008 36.95 -19.94 -12.81
C ARG A 1008 36.17 -18.92 -13.65
N LEU A 1009 36.76 -18.43 -14.73
CA LEU A 1009 36.16 -17.42 -15.62
C LEU A 1009 34.84 -17.92 -16.23
N ALA A 1010 34.70 -19.22 -16.48
CA ALA A 1010 33.44 -19.82 -16.92
C ALA A 1010 32.31 -19.67 -15.88
N ASP A 1011 32.60 -19.97 -14.61
CA ASP A 1011 31.61 -19.95 -13.52
C ASP A 1011 31.28 -18.52 -13.09
N ALA A 1012 32.29 -17.66 -12.97
CA ALA A 1012 32.16 -16.23 -12.74
C ALA A 1012 31.30 -15.57 -13.83
N SER A 1013 31.56 -15.88 -15.10
CA SER A 1013 30.75 -15.46 -16.25
C SER A 1013 29.29 -15.89 -16.11
N ALA A 1014 29.04 -17.17 -15.80
CA ALA A 1014 27.68 -17.69 -15.66
C ALA A 1014 26.93 -16.99 -14.51
N ALA A 1015 27.58 -16.80 -13.36
CA ALA A 1015 27.02 -16.12 -12.20
C ALA A 1015 26.72 -14.64 -12.47
N VAL A 1016 27.67 -13.89 -13.06
CA VAL A 1016 27.48 -12.48 -13.41
C VAL A 1016 26.37 -12.31 -14.46
N ARG A 1017 26.22 -13.22 -15.43
CA ARG A 1017 25.09 -13.20 -16.38
C ARG A 1017 23.74 -13.48 -15.70
N ARG A 1018 23.67 -14.36 -14.70
CA ARG A 1018 22.45 -14.56 -13.88
C ARG A 1018 22.12 -13.29 -13.10
N ALA A 1019 23.09 -12.77 -12.34
CA ALA A 1019 22.93 -11.58 -11.53
C ALA A 1019 22.58 -10.34 -12.35
N ALA A 1020 23.16 -10.16 -13.54
CA ALA A 1020 22.80 -9.09 -14.46
C ALA A 1020 21.34 -9.16 -14.96
N ARG A 1021 20.80 -10.37 -15.18
CA ARG A 1021 19.38 -10.55 -15.53
C ARG A 1021 18.46 -10.21 -14.36
N ALA A 1022 18.81 -10.65 -13.15
CA ALA A 1022 18.08 -10.28 -11.94
C ALA A 1022 18.10 -8.76 -11.70
N ALA A 1023 19.29 -8.15 -11.77
CA ALA A 1023 19.52 -6.71 -11.66
C ALA A 1023 18.68 -5.90 -12.67
N ALA A 1024 18.59 -6.34 -13.93
CA ALA A 1024 17.75 -5.69 -14.93
C ALA A 1024 16.25 -5.73 -14.57
N GLY A 1025 15.76 -6.85 -14.00
CA GLY A 1025 14.39 -6.96 -13.48
C GLY A 1025 14.12 -6.06 -12.27
N LEU A 1026 15.17 -5.75 -11.49
CA LEU A 1026 15.16 -4.86 -10.32
C LEU A 1026 15.41 -3.38 -10.66
N GLY A 1027 15.65 -3.04 -11.94
CA GLY A 1027 15.96 -1.68 -12.38
C GLY A 1027 17.37 -1.18 -12.02
N LEU A 1028 18.28 -2.09 -11.66
CA LEU A 1028 19.68 -1.80 -11.37
C LEU A 1028 20.50 -1.70 -12.66
N SER A 1029 21.41 -0.73 -12.72
CA SER A 1029 22.45 -0.68 -13.76
C SER A 1029 23.64 -1.55 -13.37
N VAL A 1030 24.14 -2.36 -14.30
CA VAL A 1030 25.27 -3.27 -14.06
C VAL A 1030 26.48 -2.89 -14.90
N SER A 1031 27.66 -2.87 -14.28
CA SER A 1031 28.98 -2.80 -14.91
C SER A 1031 29.86 -3.99 -14.51
N THR A 1032 30.95 -4.23 -15.24
CA THR A 1032 31.90 -5.31 -14.95
C THR A 1032 33.35 -4.86 -15.09
N GLU A 1033 34.21 -5.33 -14.18
CA GLU A 1033 35.65 -5.09 -14.15
C GLU A 1033 36.38 -6.44 -14.05
N GLY A 1034 37.58 -6.54 -14.63
CA GLY A 1034 38.41 -7.75 -14.62
C GLY A 1034 37.93 -8.92 -15.48
N LEU A 1035 36.70 -8.89 -16.02
CA LEU A 1035 36.17 -9.93 -16.90
C LEU A 1035 36.49 -9.66 -18.38
N PRO A 1036 37.17 -10.58 -19.10
CA PRO A 1036 37.38 -10.46 -20.54
C PRO A 1036 36.07 -10.40 -21.32
N LEU A 1037 36.01 -9.58 -22.39
CA LEU A 1037 34.77 -9.38 -23.16
C LEU A 1037 34.20 -10.68 -23.77
N CYS A 1038 35.04 -11.68 -24.05
CA CYS A 1038 34.63 -13.01 -24.51
C CYS A 1038 33.76 -13.78 -23.51
N HIS A 1039 33.84 -13.44 -22.22
CA HIS A 1039 33.00 -13.99 -21.16
C HIS A 1039 31.71 -13.19 -20.92
N LEU A 1040 31.48 -12.12 -21.69
CA LEU A 1040 30.33 -11.22 -21.50
C LEU A 1040 29.38 -11.27 -22.69
N ASP A 1041 28.07 -11.22 -22.42
CA ASP A 1041 27.02 -11.05 -23.42
C ASP A 1041 27.05 -9.62 -23.98
N ALA A 1042 26.50 -9.40 -25.18
CA ALA A 1042 26.56 -8.12 -25.88
C ALA A 1042 26.01 -6.91 -25.07
N GLY A 1043 25.06 -7.15 -24.16
CA GLY A 1043 24.57 -6.13 -23.22
C GLY A 1043 25.60 -5.73 -22.17
N LEU A 1044 26.26 -6.72 -21.55
CA LEU A 1044 27.28 -6.50 -20.52
C LEU A 1044 28.57 -5.89 -21.08
N ARG A 1045 28.95 -6.21 -22.33
CA ARG A 1045 30.12 -5.60 -23.01
C ARG A 1045 30.07 -4.07 -23.09
N ARG A 1046 28.90 -3.43 -22.94
CA ARG A 1046 28.77 -1.96 -22.88
C ARG A 1046 29.03 -1.38 -21.49
N GLY A 1047 28.84 -2.17 -20.43
CA GLY A 1047 29.17 -1.83 -19.05
C GLY A 1047 30.51 -2.40 -18.58
N ALA A 1048 31.24 -3.09 -19.46
CA ALA A 1048 32.58 -3.57 -19.20
C ALA A 1048 33.60 -2.44 -19.37
N GLU A 1049 34.54 -2.34 -18.44
CA GLU A 1049 35.71 -1.49 -18.61
C GLU A 1049 36.49 -1.87 -19.88
N SER A 1050 37.16 -0.91 -20.52
CA SER A 1050 38.11 -1.16 -21.61
C SER A 1050 39.51 -0.72 -21.23
N ALA A 1051 40.54 -1.32 -21.85
CA ALA A 1051 41.93 -0.94 -21.62
C ALA A 1051 42.20 0.56 -21.90
N ALA A 1052 41.42 1.19 -22.79
CA ALA A 1052 41.53 2.61 -23.13
C ALA A 1052 40.85 3.56 -22.13
N ASP A 1053 40.01 3.04 -21.22
CA ASP A 1053 39.44 3.85 -20.14
C ASP A 1053 40.50 4.07 -19.05
N TRP A 1054 41.32 3.06 -18.78
CA TRP A 1054 42.42 3.09 -17.80
C TRP A 1054 43.56 4.06 -18.16
N ASP A 1055 43.74 4.38 -19.45
CA ASP A 1055 44.73 5.39 -19.91
C ASP A 1055 44.39 6.84 -19.45
N ARG A 1056 43.26 7.07 -18.73
CA ARG A 1056 42.79 8.39 -18.27
C ARG A 1056 43.05 8.73 -16.80
N PHE A 1057 43.68 7.82 -16.05
CA PHE A 1057 43.89 7.96 -14.60
C PHE A 1057 45.36 8.25 -14.29
N ARG A 1058 45.62 9.18 -13.36
CA ARG A 1058 46.89 9.27 -12.63
C ARG A 1058 46.75 8.48 -11.33
N VAL A 1059 47.64 7.53 -11.08
CA VAL A 1059 47.74 6.80 -9.82
C VAL A 1059 48.95 7.33 -9.06
N ASP A 1060 48.78 7.64 -7.78
CA ASP A 1060 49.90 7.96 -6.87
C ASP A 1060 49.82 7.05 -5.63
N ASP A 1061 50.76 6.10 -5.54
CA ASP A 1061 50.75 5.02 -4.55
C ASP A 1061 51.96 5.10 -3.61
N LEU A 1062 51.74 5.56 -2.37
CA LEU A 1062 52.74 5.84 -1.32
C LEU A 1062 54.07 6.42 -1.85
N GLY A 1063 54.02 7.50 -2.62
CA GLY A 1063 55.20 8.22 -3.11
C GLY A 1063 56.01 7.49 -4.18
N ARG A 1064 55.63 6.26 -4.58
CA ARG A 1064 56.15 5.64 -5.80
C ARG A 1064 55.36 6.18 -6.98
N VAL A 1065 55.90 7.23 -7.60
CA VAL A 1065 55.58 7.56 -9.00
C VAL A 1065 56.07 6.40 -9.86
N GLN A 1066 55.24 5.37 -10.00
CA GLN A 1066 55.45 4.34 -11.01
C GLN A 1066 55.12 4.97 -12.36
N ASP A 1067 56.14 5.23 -13.17
CA ASP A 1067 55.99 5.80 -14.51
C ASP A 1067 54.94 5.04 -15.32
N GLY A 1068 53.81 5.71 -15.56
CA GLY A 1068 52.67 5.20 -16.31
C GLY A 1068 52.05 3.92 -15.72
N PHE A 1069 51.17 4.05 -14.72
CA PHE A 1069 50.30 2.94 -14.27
C PHE A 1069 49.44 2.33 -15.40
N GLY A 1070 49.16 3.10 -16.47
CA GLY A 1070 48.55 2.61 -17.71
C GLY A 1070 49.39 1.57 -18.48
N SER A 1071 50.71 1.54 -18.26
CA SER A 1071 51.59 0.46 -18.75
C SER A 1071 51.50 -0.79 -17.85
N GLN A 1072 51.44 -0.63 -16.53
CA GLN A 1072 51.40 -1.75 -15.58
C GLN A 1072 50.05 -2.47 -15.55
N ILE A 1073 48.93 -1.79 -15.82
CA ILE A 1073 47.62 -2.45 -16.02
C ILE A 1073 47.67 -3.44 -17.19
N ARG A 1074 48.49 -3.18 -18.23
CA ARG A 1074 48.74 -4.13 -19.33
C ARG A 1074 49.73 -5.23 -18.95
N GLN A 1075 50.65 -5.00 -18.02
CA GLN A 1075 51.62 -6.01 -17.57
C GLN A 1075 51.02 -7.03 -16.58
N ALA A 1076 50.07 -6.62 -15.72
CA ALA A 1076 49.33 -7.56 -14.88
C ALA A 1076 48.22 -8.32 -15.62
N ARG A 1077 47.88 -7.92 -16.86
CA ARG A 1077 46.85 -8.57 -17.71
C ARG A 1077 47.37 -8.81 -19.14
N PRO A 1078 48.24 -9.82 -19.35
CA PRO A 1078 48.96 -10.01 -20.61
C PRO A 1078 48.05 -10.33 -21.79
N GLU A 1079 48.59 -10.26 -23.00
CA GLU A 1079 47.94 -10.77 -24.21
C GLU A 1079 48.42 -12.21 -24.49
N PRO A 1080 47.70 -13.25 -24.04
CA PRO A 1080 48.09 -14.62 -24.35
C PRO A 1080 47.97 -14.86 -25.87
N PRO A 1081 48.79 -15.74 -26.47
CA PRO A 1081 48.84 -15.95 -27.92
C PRO A 1081 47.48 -16.14 -28.59
N VAL A 1082 46.56 -16.85 -27.93
CA VAL A 1082 45.17 -17.08 -28.36
C VAL A 1082 44.40 -15.79 -28.68
N CYS A 1083 44.74 -14.66 -28.06
CA CYS A 1083 44.06 -13.38 -28.24
C CYS A 1083 44.58 -12.51 -29.39
N ARG A 1084 45.73 -12.83 -30.02
CA ARG A 1084 46.42 -11.92 -30.97
C ARG A 1084 45.58 -11.54 -32.19
N GLY A 1085 44.72 -12.46 -32.66
CA GLY A 1085 43.77 -12.25 -33.76
C GLY A 1085 42.39 -11.70 -33.35
N CYS A 1086 42.11 -11.55 -32.05
CA CYS A 1086 40.77 -11.22 -31.55
C CYS A 1086 40.28 -9.85 -32.01
N ARG A 1087 39.08 -9.79 -32.62
CA ARG A 1087 38.47 -8.53 -33.11
C ARG A 1087 38.28 -7.49 -32.00
N ALA A 1088 38.12 -7.92 -30.76
CA ALA A 1088 37.97 -7.03 -29.60
C ALA A 1088 39.28 -6.68 -28.88
N ARG A 1089 40.46 -7.13 -29.36
CA ARG A 1089 41.75 -7.05 -28.63
C ARG A 1089 42.13 -5.66 -28.07
N ARG A 1090 41.78 -4.58 -28.80
CA ARG A 1090 42.07 -3.18 -28.40
C ARG A 1090 41.10 -2.62 -27.35
N ARG A 1091 39.96 -3.26 -27.12
CA ARG A 1091 38.91 -2.81 -26.19
C ARG A 1091 38.64 -3.80 -25.06
N CYS A 1092 39.22 -4.99 -25.11
CA CYS A 1092 39.08 -6.00 -24.07
C CYS A 1092 39.89 -5.61 -22.83
N PRO A 1093 39.34 -5.71 -21.61
CA PRO A 1093 40.08 -5.44 -20.37
C PRO A 1093 41.00 -6.59 -19.95
N ARG A 1094 40.93 -7.74 -20.67
CA ARG A 1094 41.71 -8.97 -20.43
C ARG A 1094 41.46 -9.54 -19.03
N THR A 1095 42.23 -10.58 -18.65
CA THR A 1095 42.25 -11.16 -17.30
C THR A 1095 43.69 -11.14 -16.78
N TRP A 1096 43.88 -11.43 -15.50
CA TRP A 1096 45.16 -11.33 -14.79
C TRP A 1096 46.19 -12.38 -15.26
N GLY A 1097 47.48 -12.04 -15.26
CA GLY A 1097 48.59 -12.92 -15.68
C GLY A 1097 48.73 -14.14 -14.78
N LEU A 1098 48.81 -13.91 -13.47
CA LEU A 1098 48.76 -14.96 -12.43
C LEU A 1098 47.53 -15.88 -12.59
N TYR A 1099 46.38 -15.35 -13.04
CA TYR A 1099 45.20 -16.19 -13.30
C TYR A 1099 45.43 -17.13 -14.49
N LEU A 1100 46.08 -16.65 -15.55
CA LEU A 1100 46.41 -17.45 -16.74
C LEU A 1100 47.52 -18.47 -16.47
N GLU A 1101 48.44 -18.17 -15.56
CA GLU A 1101 49.44 -19.13 -15.05
C GLU A 1101 48.77 -20.25 -14.26
N MET A 1102 47.78 -19.92 -13.42
CA MET A 1102 47.07 -20.90 -12.57
C MET A 1102 46.06 -21.77 -13.33
N PHE A 1103 45.26 -21.19 -14.22
CA PHE A 1103 44.11 -21.87 -14.85
C PHE A 1103 44.27 -22.09 -16.37
N GLY A 1104 45.34 -21.56 -16.97
CA GLY A 1104 45.63 -21.68 -18.40
C GLY A 1104 44.88 -20.68 -19.28
N SER A 1105 45.44 -20.41 -20.46
CA SER A 1105 44.80 -19.52 -21.45
C SER A 1105 43.60 -20.15 -22.18
N ALA A 1106 43.37 -21.45 -22.01
CA ALA A 1106 42.29 -22.21 -22.63
C ALA A 1106 40.87 -21.80 -22.17
N GLU A 1107 40.73 -21.10 -21.04
CA GLU A 1107 39.42 -20.56 -20.63
C GLU A 1107 38.93 -19.43 -21.55
N LEU A 1108 39.84 -18.71 -22.22
CA LEU A 1108 39.52 -17.53 -23.04
C LEU A 1108 38.92 -17.91 -24.39
N ARG A 1109 37.83 -17.23 -24.78
CA ARG A 1109 37.06 -17.50 -26.01
C ARG A 1109 37.03 -16.29 -26.98
N PRO A 1110 38.17 -15.86 -27.55
CA PRO A 1110 38.26 -14.65 -28.38
C PRO A 1110 37.31 -14.62 -29.59
N PHE A 1111 37.02 -13.41 -30.10
CA PHE A 1111 36.07 -13.12 -31.20
C PHE A 1111 36.74 -12.93 -32.56
#